data_AF-A0A661JAP6-F1
#
_entry.id   AF-A0A661JAP6-F1
#
_cell.length_a   1.000
_cell.length_b   1.000
_cell.length_c   1.000
_cell.angle_alpha   90.00
_cell.angle_beta   90.00
_cell.angle_gamma   90.00
#
_symmetry.space_group_name_H-M   'P 1'
#
loop_
_entity.id
_entity.type
_entity.pdbx_description
1 polymer ?
#
loop_
_entity_poly.entity_id
_entity_poly.type
_entity_poly.pdbx_seq_one_letter_code
_entity_poly.pdbx_strand_id
1 'polypeptide(L)'
;TVILFLFFFTPVHAQLGTYSASPPFISQSLPPNVMLIVDNSGSMFRFAYFDGWDTPEADDDNYGTSYYYPCVNFNPNYKYYGYFDPDYWYTYSNNRFSPTASKSSRGKNSNEWDGNFLNWLTMRRVDILRKVLTGGRLVAEGGENRLIAQAPDYCYYRGQYKKISNANLYTPFSGTVTFKVCKTGSTAQIIKGRSKYNIKVSLGGNTPKGIIQNVGNRIRWGLSFYHPNVPTPQGGYIQATIQDRDNASLERAIVNEINNKIPNSNTPLAEVLWTVTGYFAQESSLLGGPGPRYQSGDYQINNNVDPYNFGTGGQPIWAWCAKSFVILITDGEPCQDGYLPNSLKDYANGRSDFNCVSRSNDSSEPCYIPSCSGGYVPGIEDVALYAHTNDLRDDLESDQNLDIYTVFAFGAGSKLLEYTAINGGFTDKNGNNRPDLNEEWDEDGDGVPDNYYEASSGYELEAKLQQAITDILKKVASGTAVSVLATSAEGEGSLFQAFFRPSVTEGTREITWLGYFHGLWIDAYGHLREDTINDHRLVYSQDKIIEYTIGPSGDTMIELYSDSDGDGQKDNTTPDATVSIDELKPIWAAGKLLALRDHTSRTIKTFIDSNNNGRVDTGEFIDFKDNNRNNLRPYLRAADETEAQKIINFIRGEQISGYRDRELTVEGQSGKVWKLGDIVYSTPTVVGRPASNFNVIYSDDSYVPYYEKYKDRDVMVYVGANDGMLHAFWAGKYHEGDDPNTNGIEEAGWYSAESNIGTNLGEELWAYIPYNLLPHLKWLTDNNYSHVYYVDLKPMVADVKIFPADADHPNGWGTILIGGMRLGGGTINVTDDFGNGVENRTFRSAYFALDITVPQNPKLLWEFTDSNLGFTTCYPSIVKISDKWFLAFGSGP
;
A
#
# COMPACT_ATOMS: atom_id res chain seq x y z
N THR A 1 -10.11 18.01 60.63
CA THR A 1 -10.88 17.51 59.47
C THR A 1 -9.91 17.14 58.38
N VAL A 2 -9.57 15.86 58.29
CA VAL A 2 -8.68 15.30 57.26
C VAL A 2 -9.57 14.87 56.10
N ILE A 3 -9.38 15.49 54.93
CA ILE A 3 -10.07 15.08 53.70
C ILE A 3 -9.16 14.08 52.99
N LEU A 4 -9.64 12.84 52.92
CA LEU A 4 -8.99 11.69 52.30
C LEU A 4 -9.18 11.77 50.78
N PHE A 5 -8.08 11.91 50.03
CA PHE A 5 -8.09 11.69 48.58
C PHE A 5 -8.08 10.18 48.32
N LEU A 6 -9.22 9.66 47.86
CA LEU A 6 -9.34 8.32 47.28
C LEU A 6 -8.70 8.33 45.89
N PHE A 7 -7.52 7.74 45.76
CA PHE A 7 -6.99 7.33 44.45
C PHE A 7 -7.77 6.11 43.98
N PHE A 8 -8.58 6.26 42.93
CA PHE A 8 -9.04 5.13 42.13
C PHE A 8 -7.85 4.59 41.35
N PHE A 9 -7.35 3.41 41.71
CA PHE A 9 -6.50 2.62 40.83
C PHE A 9 -7.36 2.16 39.65
N THR A 10 -7.15 2.73 38.47
CA THR A 10 -7.64 2.15 37.22
C THR A 10 -6.79 0.91 36.90
N PRO A 11 -7.39 -0.23 36.50
CA PRO A 11 -6.61 -1.38 36.07
C PRO A 11 -5.83 -1.00 34.80
N VAL A 12 -4.50 -1.14 34.87
CA VAL A 12 -3.60 -0.99 33.73
C VAL A 12 -4.01 -2.04 32.69
N HIS A 13 -4.72 -1.60 31.65
CA HIS A 13 -5.04 -2.48 30.52
C HIS A 13 -3.73 -2.80 29.79
N ALA A 14 -3.53 -4.07 29.41
CA ALA A 14 -2.43 -4.46 28.53
C ALA A 14 -2.55 -3.68 27.19
N GLN A 15 -1.65 -2.73 26.98
CA GLN A 15 -1.62 -1.84 25.82
C GLN A 15 -0.79 -2.47 24.70
N LEU A 16 -1.34 -2.47 23.47
CA LEU A 16 -0.72 -3.05 22.27
C LEU A 16 0.77 -2.72 22.14
N GLY A 17 1.14 -1.43 22.30
CA GLY A 17 2.51 -0.94 22.15
C GLY A 17 3.56 -1.59 23.06
N THR A 18 3.16 -2.31 24.11
CA THR A 18 4.11 -3.05 24.99
C THR A 18 4.56 -4.37 24.34
N TYR A 19 3.78 -4.93 23.42
CA TYR A 19 4.00 -6.24 22.81
C TYR A 19 4.28 -6.16 21.30
N SER A 20 4.30 -4.95 20.75
CA SER A 20 4.64 -4.69 19.35
C SER A 20 6.10 -5.03 19.07
N ALA A 21 6.36 -5.84 18.05
CA ALA A 21 7.70 -6.22 17.63
C ALA A 21 7.73 -6.51 16.13
N SER A 22 8.68 -5.91 15.40
CA SER A 22 8.87 -6.20 13.97
C SER A 22 9.85 -7.36 13.77
N PRO A 23 9.61 -8.26 12.80
CA PRO A 23 10.59 -9.26 12.38
C PRO A 23 11.95 -8.63 12.01
N PRO A 24 13.07 -9.20 12.50
CA PRO A 24 14.40 -8.60 12.33
C PRO A 24 14.92 -8.62 10.88
N PHE A 25 14.24 -9.33 9.97
CA PHE A 25 14.60 -9.48 8.56
C PHE A 25 13.85 -8.50 7.64
N ILE A 26 12.93 -7.71 8.20
CA ILE A 26 12.28 -6.64 7.45
C ILE A 26 13.26 -5.48 7.40
N SER A 27 13.79 -5.16 6.21
CA SER A 27 14.24 -3.79 5.95
C SER A 27 13.04 -2.90 6.20
N GLN A 28 13.10 -2.03 7.20
CA GLN A 28 12.08 -0.99 7.33
C GLN A 28 12.05 -0.24 6.01
N SER A 29 10.97 -0.36 5.25
CA SER A 29 10.73 0.47 4.06
C SER A 29 10.80 1.91 4.55
N LEU A 30 11.89 2.60 4.18
CA LEU A 30 12.10 3.98 4.56
C LEU A 30 11.10 4.83 3.79
N PRO A 31 10.42 5.78 4.43
CA PRO A 31 9.55 6.70 3.70
C PRO A 31 10.34 7.40 2.57
N PRO A 32 9.82 7.41 1.33
CA PRO A 32 10.55 7.97 0.21
C PRO A 32 10.71 9.49 0.34
N ASN A 33 11.78 9.98 -0.25
CA ASN A 33 12.05 11.40 -0.41
C ASN A 33 11.28 11.91 -1.63
N VAL A 34 10.32 12.84 -1.45
CA VAL A 34 9.53 13.36 -2.58
C VAL A 34 9.58 14.88 -2.61
N MET A 35 10.18 15.44 -3.66
CA MET A 35 10.17 16.87 -3.92
C MET A 35 8.97 17.27 -4.78
N LEU A 36 8.08 18.11 -4.26
CA LEU A 36 6.99 18.67 -5.03
C LEU A 36 7.44 19.99 -5.69
N ILE A 37 7.48 20.04 -7.01
CA ILE A 37 7.66 21.28 -7.77
C ILE A 37 6.27 21.79 -8.17
N VAL A 38 5.90 22.96 -7.66
CA VAL A 38 4.55 23.52 -7.85
C VAL A 38 4.60 24.77 -8.71
N ASP A 39 3.76 24.80 -9.75
CA ASP A 39 3.58 25.97 -10.59
C ASP A 39 3.12 27.22 -9.82
N ASN A 40 3.91 28.29 -9.92
CA ASN A 40 3.56 29.64 -9.46
C ASN A 40 3.72 30.70 -10.56
N SER A 41 3.62 30.28 -11.82
CA SER A 41 3.64 31.13 -12.98
C SER A 41 2.36 31.96 -13.10
N GLY A 42 2.44 33.08 -13.82
CA GLY A 42 1.28 33.97 -13.97
C GLY A 42 0.05 33.31 -14.60
N SER A 43 0.19 32.26 -15.44
CA SER A 43 -0.95 31.53 -16.05
C SER A 43 -1.86 30.89 -15.02
N MET A 44 -1.35 30.57 -13.83
CA MET A 44 -2.14 30.06 -12.71
C MET A 44 -3.25 31.03 -12.23
N PHE A 45 -3.19 32.31 -12.61
CA PHE A 45 -4.27 33.27 -12.40
C PHE A 45 -5.40 33.22 -13.45
N ARG A 46 -5.30 32.43 -14.51
CA ARG A 46 -6.38 32.30 -15.50
C ARG A 46 -7.55 31.51 -14.91
N PHE A 47 -8.72 31.58 -15.56
CA PHE A 47 -9.88 30.81 -15.10
C PHE A 47 -9.59 29.32 -15.27
N ALA A 48 -9.92 28.50 -14.25
CA ALA A 48 -9.84 27.05 -14.38
C ALA A 48 -10.86 26.53 -15.43
N TYR A 49 -11.98 27.23 -15.57
CA TYR A 49 -13.05 26.88 -16.50
C TYR A 49 -13.29 28.04 -17.46
N PHE A 50 -12.76 27.98 -18.66
CA PHE A 50 -13.05 28.91 -19.77
C PHE A 50 -13.92 28.19 -20.83
N ASP A 51 -14.16 28.79 -22.00
CA ASP A 51 -14.91 28.07 -23.04
C ASP A 51 -13.95 27.14 -23.79
N GLY A 52 -14.21 25.83 -23.78
CA GLY A 52 -13.31 24.82 -24.36
C GLY A 52 -12.21 24.30 -23.42
N TRP A 53 -12.28 24.60 -22.12
CA TRP A 53 -11.29 24.17 -21.11
C TRP A 53 -11.06 22.65 -21.02
N ASP A 54 -11.99 21.85 -21.54
CA ASP A 54 -11.99 20.40 -21.59
C ASP A 54 -11.55 19.85 -22.95
N THR A 55 -11.02 20.69 -23.84
CA THR A 55 -10.52 20.29 -25.17
C THR A 55 -9.02 20.57 -25.31
N PRO A 56 -8.23 19.65 -25.91
CA PRO A 56 -6.78 19.82 -26.06
C PRO A 56 -6.35 21.06 -26.86
N GLU A 57 -7.19 21.53 -27.79
CA GLU A 57 -6.84 22.62 -28.71
C GLU A 57 -7.13 24.03 -28.15
N ALA A 58 -7.66 24.13 -26.93
CA ALA A 58 -8.15 25.41 -26.41
C ALA A 58 -7.06 26.21 -25.68
N ASP A 59 -6.66 27.33 -26.28
CA ASP A 59 -5.77 28.32 -25.67
C ASP A 59 -6.56 29.32 -24.82
N ASP A 60 -6.28 29.39 -23.51
CA ASP A 60 -7.00 30.25 -22.57
C ASP A 60 -6.60 31.75 -22.63
N ASP A 61 -5.59 32.13 -23.43
CA ASP A 61 -5.08 33.49 -23.50
C ASP A 61 -6.09 34.55 -23.99
N ASN A 62 -7.08 34.13 -24.78
CA ASN A 62 -8.05 35.05 -25.38
C ASN A 62 -9.47 34.97 -24.77
N TYR A 63 -9.73 34.08 -23.80
CA TYR A 63 -11.09 33.83 -23.32
C TYR A 63 -11.49 34.70 -22.12
N GLY A 64 -12.69 35.28 -22.20
CA GLY A 64 -13.31 36.01 -21.09
C GLY A 64 -12.59 37.30 -20.71
N THR A 65 -11.62 37.80 -21.48
CA THR A 65 -10.80 38.98 -21.14
C THR A 65 -11.54 40.31 -21.33
N SER A 66 -12.58 40.32 -22.16
CA SER A 66 -13.37 41.51 -22.52
C SER A 66 -14.86 41.32 -22.26
N TYR A 67 -15.56 42.42 -21.96
CA TYR A 67 -17.03 42.42 -21.82
C TYR A 67 -17.74 41.97 -23.11
N TYR A 68 -17.14 42.21 -24.27
CA TYR A 68 -17.67 41.83 -25.58
C TYR A 68 -17.39 40.36 -25.93
N TYR A 69 -16.38 39.75 -25.31
CA TYR A 69 -15.98 38.36 -25.50
C TYR A 69 -15.96 37.61 -24.15
N PRO A 70 -17.10 37.49 -23.45
CA PRO A 70 -17.19 36.74 -22.20
C PRO A 70 -17.21 35.23 -22.46
N CYS A 71 -16.78 34.42 -21.50
CA CYS A 71 -17.07 32.98 -21.56
C CYS A 71 -18.58 32.74 -21.36
N VAL A 72 -19.17 31.86 -22.14
CA VAL A 72 -20.64 31.64 -22.19
C VAL A 72 -21.06 30.18 -22.00
N ASN A 73 -20.13 29.23 -22.03
CA ASN A 73 -20.43 27.80 -22.06
C ASN A 73 -20.50 27.18 -20.66
N PHE A 74 -21.43 27.64 -19.83
CA PHE A 74 -21.75 26.94 -18.58
C PHE A 74 -22.60 25.69 -18.88
N ASN A 75 -22.10 24.51 -18.51
CA ASN A 75 -22.84 23.25 -18.59
C ASN A 75 -23.41 22.86 -17.21
N PRO A 76 -24.73 22.97 -16.98
CA PRO A 76 -25.31 22.62 -15.69
C PRO A 76 -25.24 21.13 -15.33
N ASN A 77 -25.03 20.24 -16.33
CA ASN A 77 -24.90 18.80 -16.11
C ASN A 77 -23.49 18.37 -15.74
N TYR A 78 -22.49 19.24 -15.93
CA TYR A 78 -21.11 19.00 -15.52
C TYR A 78 -20.89 19.56 -14.12
N LYS A 79 -20.33 18.76 -13.20
CA LYS A 79 -19.99 19.21 -11.86
C LYS A 79 -18.61 19.85 -11.89
N TYR A 80 -18.55 21.17 -11.77
CA TYR A 80 -17.28 21.91 -11.71
C TYR A 80 -16.64 21.75 -10.33
N TYR A 81 -15.35 21.38 -10.30
CA TYR A 81 -14.57 21.30 -9.08
C TYR A 81 -14.30 22.72 -8.54
N GLY A 82 -14.24 22.88 -7.23
CA GLY A 82 -13.97 24.20 -6.63
C GLY A 82 -14.34 24.27 -5.16
N TYR A 83 -14.31 25.47 -4.60
CA TYR A 83 -14.59 25.71 -3.18
C TYR A 83 -16.07 25.61 -2.80
N PHE A 84 -16.97 25.70 -3.77
CA PHE A 84 -18.41 25.53 -3.53
C PHE A 84 -18.79 24.06 -3.75
N ASP A 85 -19.73 23.57 -2.95
CA ASP A 85 -20.34 22.26 -3.17
C ASP A 85 -21.32 22.36 -4.36
N PRO A 86 -21.10 21.58 -5.45
CA PRO A 86 -21.93 21.66 -6.64
C PRO A 86 -23.38 21.22 -6.40
N ASP A 87 -23.67 20.49 -5.33
CA ASP A 87 -24.99 19.96 -5.00
C ASP A 87 -25.77 20.84 -4.01
N TYR A 88 -25.28 22.05 -3.71
CA TYR A 88 -25.90 22.98 -2.75
C TYR A 88 -26.28 24.34 -3.35
N TRP A 89 -27.30 24.94 -2.73
CA TRP A 89 -27.66 26.35 -2.87
C TRP A 89 -26.89 27.21 -1.86
N TYR A 90 -26.57 28.44 -2.24
CA TYR A 90 -25.80 29.39 -1.43
C TYR A 90 -26.51 30.74 -1.31
N THR A 91 -26.41 31.37 -0.15
CA THR A 91 -26.76 32.79 0.01
C THR A 91 -25.53 33.61 0.33
N TYR A 92 -25.55 34.88 -0.05
CA TYR A 92 -24.50 35.82 0.30
C TYR A 92 -24.95 36.77 1.40
N SER A 93 -24.27 36.74 2.53
CA SER A 93 -24.46 37.67 3.65
C SER A 93 -23.16 37.79 4.43
N ASN A 94 -23.01 38.84 5.25
CA ASN A 94 -21.84 38.99 6.14
C ASN A 94 -20.49 38.78 5.43
N ASN A 95 -20.39 39.28 4.19
CA ASN A 95 -19.18 39.22 3.36
C ASN A 95 -18.71 37.81 2.93
N ARG A 96 -19.63 36.84 2.86
CA ARG A 96 -19.34 35.45 2.45
C ARG A 96 -20.54 34.75 1.83
N PHE A 97 -20.28 33.66 1.13
CA PHE A 97 -21.26 32.67 0.72
C PHE A 97 -21.41 31.61 1.80
N SER A 98 -22.64 31.27 2.16
CA SER A 98 -22.95 30.19 3.10
C SER A 98 -23.93 29.21 2.46
N PRO A 99 -23.69 27.89 2.59
CA PRO A 99 -24.61 26.88 2.06
C PRO A 99 -25.95 26.97 2.79
N THR A 100 -27.06 26.83 2.07
CA THR A 100 -28.41 26.96 2.65
C THR A 100 -29.22 25.67 2.60
N ALA A 101 -29.13 24.90 1.52
CA ALA A 101 -29.80 23.60 1.38
C ALA A 101 -29.20 22.81 0.21
N SER A 102 -29.28 21.48 0.28
CA SER A 102 -28.97 20.62 -0.86
C SER A 102 -30.03 20.77 -1.96
N LYS A 103 -29.61 20.73 -3.23
CA LYS A 103 -30.49 20.80 -4.40
C LYS A 103 -31.52 19.67 -4.47
N SER A 104 -31.21 18.51 -3.89
CA SER A 104 -32.14 17.38 -3.79
C SER A 104 -33.28 17.63 -2.81
N SER A 105 -33.07 18.48 -1.80
CA SER A 105 -34.07 18.76 -0.77
C SER A 105 -35.15 19.73 -1.23
N ARG A 106 -34.82 20.69 -2.09
CA ARG A 106 -35.76 21.67 -2.65
C ARG A 106 -35.17 22.44 -3.84
N GLY A 107 -36.07 23.06 -4.58
CA GLY A 107 -35.73 24.06 -5.59
C GLY A 107 -35.12 25.34 -5.01
N LYS A 108 -34.56 26.14 -5.91
CA LYS A 108 -33.87 27.40 -5.64
C LYS A 108 -34.82 28.53 -5.23
N ASN A 109 -34.43 29.31 -4.22
CA ASN A 109 -35.09 30.57 -3.83
C ASN A 109 -34.55 31.78 -4.63
N SER A 110 -35.30 32.90 -4.59
CA SER A 110 -34.98 34.12 -5.36
C SER A 110 -33.61 34.74 -5.07
N ASN A 111 -33.10 34.55 -3.86
CA ASN A 111 -31.89 35.20 -3.32
C ASN A 111 -30.71 34.22 -3.20
N GLU A 112 -30.83 33.06 -3.84
CA GLU A 112 -29.82 32.01 -3.82
C GLU A 112 -28.97 31.98 -5.09
N TRP A 113 -27.79 31.39 -4.94
CA TRP A 113 -26.82 31.06 -5.96
C TRP A 113 -26.66 29.55 -6.03
N ASP A 114 -26.42 29.04 -7.23
CA ASP A 114 -26.07 27.66 -7.49
C ASP A 114 -24.57 27.43 -7.21
N GLY A 115 -24.22 26.47 -6.35
CA GLY A 115 -22.82 26.18 -6.02
C GLY A 115 -21.99 25.71 -7.22
N ASN A 116 -22.59 24.91 -8.11
CA ASN A 116 -21.92 24.44 -9.33
C ASN A 116 -21.64 25.60 -10.30
N PHE A 117 -22.61 26.50 -10.44
CA PHE A 117 -22.43 27.73 -11.21
C PHE A 117 -21.36 28.65 -10.59
N LEU A 118 -21.30 28.75 -9.26
CA LEU A 118 -20.28 29.55 -8.58
C LEU A 118 -18.87 28.99 -8.81
N ASN A 119 -18.68 27.67 -8.85
CA ASN A 119 -17.40 27.06 -9.23
C ASN A 119 -16.98 27.45 -10.65
N TRP A 120 -17.85 27.23 -11.65
CA TRP A 120 -17.59 27.66 -13.04
C TRP A 120 -17.33 29.16 -13.15
N LEU A 121 -18.07 29.97 -12.38
CA LEU A 121 -17.98 31.42 -12.44
C LEU A 121 -16.65 31.95 -11.87
N THR A 122 -16.11 31.32 -10.82
CA THR A 122 -15.14 31.98 -9.95
C THR A 122 -13.78 31.30 -9.84
N MET A 123 -13.67 30.00 -10.11
CA MET A 123 -12.45 29.26 -9.84
C MET A 123 -11.31 29.61 -10.81
N ARG A 124 -10.13 29.81 -10.22
CA ARG A 124 -8.85 30.02 -10.89
C ARG A 124 -8.04 28.72 -10.81
N ARG A 125 -7.11 28.48 -11.75
CA ARG A 125 -6.26 27.27 -11.74
C ARG A 125 -5.56 27.06 -10.40
N VAL A 126 -4.98 28.12 -9.83
CA VAL A 126 -4.36 28.09 -8.48
C VAL A 126 -5.32 27.73 -7.34
N ASP A 127 -6.60 28.10 -7.43
CA ASP A 127 -7.58 27.74 -6.40
C ASP A 127 -7.92 26.24 -6.46
N ILE A 128 -8.01 25.68 -7.67
CA ILE A 128 -8.21 24.25 -7.87
C ILE A 128 -7.00 23.46 -7.38
N LEU A 129 -5.78 23.86 -7.78
CA LEU A 129 -4.55 23.19 -7.36
C LEU A 129 -4.38 23.19 -5.83
N ARG A 130 -4.64 24.33 -5.17
CA ARG A 130 -4.65 24.40 -3.70
C ARG A 130 -5.70 23.48 -3.09
N LYS A 131 -6.91 23.44 -3.64
CA LYS A 131 -7.94 22.54 -3.12
C LYS A 131 -7.47 21.08 -3.19
N VAL A 132 -6.88 20.66 -4.31
CA VAL A 132 -6.38 19.29 -4.50
C VAL A 132 -5.23 18.97 -3.54
N LEU A 133 -4.19 19.82 -3.51
CA LEU A 133 -2.98 19.53 -2.72
C LEU A 133 -3.19 19.71 -1.21
N THR A 134 -3.92 20.75 -0.81
CA THR A 134 -3.96 21.21 0.59
C THR A 134 -5.37 21.40 1.16
N GLY A 135 -6.43 21.19 0.38
CA GLY A 135 -7.80 21.49 0.80
C GLY A 135 -8.22 22.95 0.58
N GLY A 136 -7.30 23.81 0.11
CA GLY A 136 -7.59 25.18 -0.29
C GLY A 136 -7.11 26.24 0.71
N ARG A 137 -7.16 27.51 0.29
CA ARG A 137 -6.67 28.63 1.10
C ARG A 137 -7.68 29.04 2.17
N LEU A 138 -7.32 28.79 3.43
CA LEU A 138 -8.16 29.08 4.59
C LEU A 138 -7.79 30.39 5.29
N VAL A 139 -8.80 31.12 5.75
CA VAL A 139 -8.63 32.25 6.68
C VAL A 139 -9.66 32.16 7.79
N ALA A 140 -9.20 32.31 9.03
CA ALA A 140 -10.06 32.45 10.21
C ALA A 140 -10.52 33.92 10.33
N GLU A 141 -11.81 34.18 10.11
CA GLU A 141 -12.38 35.53 10.17
C GLU A 141 -13.78 35.49 10.78
N GLY A 142 -14.03 36.27 11.83
CA GLY A 142 -15.34 36.33 12.48
C GLY A 142 -15.76 35.05 13.20
N GLY A 143 -14.80 34.26 13.70
CA GLY A 143 -15.04 33.06 14.53
C GLY A 143 -15.29 31.77 13.76
N GLU A 144 -15.09 31.76 12.44
CA GLU A 144 -15.24 30.58 11.57
C GLU A 144 -14.10 30.50 10.54
N ASN A 145 -13.86 29.30 10.01
CA ASN A 145 -12.94 29.11 8.89
C ASN A 145 -13.65 29.39 7.56
N ARG A 146 -12.91 30.00 6.63
CA ARG A 146 -13.41 30.36 5.30
C ARG A 146 -12.40 30.00 4.21
N LEU A 147 -12.87 29.38 3.14
CA LEU A 147 -12.09 29.29 1.89
C LEU A 147 -12.15 30.63 1.17
N ILE A 148 -11.00 31.09 0.68
CA ILE A 148 -10.88 32.37 -0.02
C ILE A 148 -10.31 32.17 -1.42
N ALA A 149 -11.05 32.63 -2.44
CA ALA A 149 -10.58 32.56 -3.83
C ALA A 149 -9.52 33.61 -4.15
N GLN A 150 -8.60 33.22 -5.03
CA GLN A 150 -7.46 34.01 -5.45
C GLN A 150 -7.88 35.13 -6.41
N ALA A 151 -7.51 36.37 -6.07
CA ALA A 151 -7.56 37.48 -7.01
C ALA A 151 -6.52 37.33 -8.13
N PRO A 152 -6.83 37.74 -9.36
CA PRO A 152 -5.81 37.89 -10.39
C PRO A 152 -4.84 39.04 -10.04
N ASP A 153 -3.65 38.98 -10.62
CA ASP A 153 -2.65 40.06 -10.64
C ASP A 153 -3.21 41.35 -11.27
N TYR A 154 -3.92 41.21 -12.40
CA TYR A 154 -4.47 42.31 -13.18
C TYR A 154 -5.91 42.05 -13.65
N CYS A 155 -6.73 43.09 -13.54
CA CYS A 155 -8.12 43.09 -14.01
C CYS A 155 -8.27 43.46 -15.50
N TYR A 156 -7.36 43.00 -16.37
CA TYR A 156 -7.46 43.26 -17.81
C TYR A 156 -7.01 42.08 -18.73
N TYR A 157 -6.14 41.15 -18.30
CA TYR A 157 -5.67 40.05 -19.19
C TYR A 157 -5.96 38.61 -18.72
N ARG A 158 -6.22 38.33 -17.43
CA ARG A 158 -6.34 36.94 -16.94
C ARG A 158 -7.74 36.32 -17.01
N GLY A 159 -8.61 36.72 -17.93
CA GLY A 159 -10.02 36.31 -17.92
C GLY A 159 -10.82 36.96 -16.76
N GLN A 160 -11.92 37.64 -17.09
CA GLN A 160 -12.70 38.46 -16.16
C GLN A 160 -14.20 38.30 -16.33
N TYR A 161 -14.68 38.04 -17.55
CA TYR A 161 -16.08 38.16 -17.90
C TYR A 161 -16.67 36.80 -18.23
N LYS A 162 -17.80 36.50 -17.59
CA LYS A 162 -18.63 35.32 -17.82
C LYS A 162 -20.07 35.74 -17.99
N LYS A 163 -20.78 35.13 -18.94
CA LYS A 163 -22.14 35.52 -19.29
C LYS A 163 -23.05 34.29 -19.38
N ILE A 164 -24.28 34.44 -18.89
CA ILE A 164 -25.30 33.39 -18.93
C ILE A 164 -26.65 34.01 -19.34
N SER A 165 -27.44 33.32 -20.17
CA SER A 165 -28.70 33.84 -20.73
C SER A 165 -29.93 33.62 -19.82
N ASN A 166 -29.86 32.64 -18.92
CA ASN A 166 -30.90 32.18 -18.01
C ASN A 166 -30.48 32.33 -16.54
N ALA A 167 -29.98 33.51 -16.16
CA ALA A 167 -29.35 33.74 -14.86
C ALA A 167 -30.25 33.43 -13.65
N ASN A 168 -31.58 33.46 -13.80
CA ASN A 168 -32.53 33.20 -12.72
C ASN A 168 -32.48 31.74 -12.22
N LEU A 169 -32.04 30.81 -13.07
CA LEU A 169 -31.89 29.41 -12.68
C LEU A 169 -30.71 29.20 -11.73
N TYR A 170 -29.70 30.07 -11.77
CA TYR A 170 -28.42 29.85 -11.08
C TYR A 170 -28.02 30.97 -10.12
N THR A 171 -28.64 32.14 -10.22
CA THR A 171 -28.28 33.33 -9.44
C THR A 171 -29.52 34.12 -9.00
N PRO A 172 -29.38 35.12 -8.12
CA PRO A 172 -30.47 36.03 -7.77
C PRO A 172 -30.89 37.01 -8.89
N PHE A 173 -30.20 37.01 -10.02
CA PHE A 173 -30.48 37.90 -11.14
C PHE A 173 -31.33 37.21 -12.20
N SER A 174 -32.09 37.97 -12.98
CA SER A 174 -32.96 37.44 -14.04
C SER A 174 -32.47 37.80 -15.44
N GLY A 175 -32.78 36.94 -16.41
CA GLY A 175 -32.46 37.14 -17.83
C GLY A 175 -30.97 36.95 -18.14
N THR A 176 -30.50 37.63 -19.19
CA THR A 176 -29.11 37.54 -19.63
C THR A 176 -28.21 38.44 -18.78
N VAL A 177 -27.23 37.84 -18.10
CA VAL A 177 -26.34 38.54 -17.17
C VAL A 177 -24.88 38.26 -17.49
N THR A 178 -24.11 39.33 -17.67
CA THR A 178 -22.65 39.30 -17.66
C THR A 178 -22.14 39.66 -16.26
N PHE A 179 -21.29 38.81 -15.70
CA PHE A 179 -20.57 38.99 -14.45
C PHE A 179 -19.11 39.34 -14.74
N LYS A 180 -18.54 40.24 -13.93
CA LYS A 180 -17.09 40.48 -13.90
C LYS A 180 -16.52 39.87 -12.62
N VAL A 181 -15.55 38.97 -12.72
CA VAL A 181 -14.85 38.38 -11.57
C VAL A 181 -13.47 39.00 -11.46
N CYS A 182 -13.36 40.09 -10.68
CA CYS A 182 -12.07 40.74 -10.47
C CYS A 182 -12.00 41.66 -9.24
N LYS A 183 -10.82 41.66 -8.59
CA LYS A 183 -10.36 42.62 -7.58
C LYS A 183 -8.86 42.35 -7.38
N THR A 184 -7.99 43.36 -7.38
CA THR A 184 -6.54 43.13 -7.18
C THR A 184 -6.17 43.06 -5.69
N GLY A 185 -5.12 42.30 -5.35
CA GLY A 185 -4.45 42.31 -4.04
C GLY A 185 -5.21 41.70 -2.84
N SER A 186 -6.43 41.19 -3.00
CA SER A 186 -7.19 40.57 -1.91
C SER A 186 -7.99 39.36 -2.42
N THR A 187 -9.11 38.98 -1.78
CA THR A 187 -10.00 37.95 -2.34
C THR A 187 -10.62 38.40 -3.67
N ALA A 188 -10.77 37.49 -4.62
CA ALA A 188 -11.52 37.76 -5.85
C ALA A 188 -12.97 38.19 -5.54
N GLN A 189 -13.57 38.93 -6.46
CA GLN A 189 -14.91 39.49 -6.28
C GLN A 189 -15.76 39.33 -7.53
N ILE A 190 -17.00 38.85 -7.36
CA ILE A 190 -18.02 38.90 -8.40
C ILE A 190 -18.64 40.31 -8.40
N ILE A 191 -18.66 40.95 -9.56
CA ILE A 191 -19.17 42.30 -9.78
C ILE A 191 -20.31 42.23 -10.79
N LYS A 192 -21.47 42.76 -10.39
CA LYS A 192 -22.63 42.96 -11.24
C LYS A 192 -23.24 44.33 -10.99
N GLY A 193 -23.01 45.27 -11.92
CA GLY A 193 -23.42 46.67 -11.74
C GLY A 193 -22.76 47.27 -10.50
N ARG A 194 -23.57 47.74 -9.54
CA ARG A 194 -23.08 48.25 -8.24
C ARG A 194 -22.87 47.15 -7.19
N SER A 195 -23.36 45.93 -7.44
CA SER A 195 -23.28 44.82 -6.50
C SER A 195 -21.91 44.15 -6.56
N LYS A 196 -21.35 43.85 -5.38
CA LYS A 196 -20.00 43.32 -5.19
C LYS A 196 -20.03 42.19 -4.16
N TYR A 197 -19.55 41.00 -4.55
CA TYR A 197 -19.58 39.79 -3.72
C TYR A 197 -18.16 39.23 -3.58
N ASN A 198 -17.56 39.32 -2.40
CA ASN A 198 -16.25 38.72 -2.15
C ASN A 198 -16.38 37.19 -2.15
N ILE A 199 -15.46 36.50 -2.82
CA ILE A 199 -15.53 35.05 -2.98
C ILE A 199 -14.87 34.39 -1.75
N LYS A 200 -15.68 34.32 -0.69
CA LYS A 200 -15.37 33.63 0.57
C LYS A 200 -16.44 32.59 0.85
N VAL A 201 -16.07 31.34 1.13
CA VAL A 201 -17.02 30.25 1.41
C VAL A 201 -16.95 29.91 2.88
N SER A 202 -18.08 29.97 3.60
CA SER A 202 -18.18 29.53 4.99
C SER A 202 -18.04 28.02 5.10
N LEU A 203 -17.20 27.56 6.03
CA LEU A 203 -17.00 26.13 6.33
C LEU A 203 -17.52 25.72 7.72
N GLY A 204 -18.00 26.67 8.51
CA GLY A 204 -18.29 26.43 9.92
C GLY A 204 -17.01 26.02 10.69
N GLY A 205 -17.06 24.86 11.36
CA GLY A 205 -15.94 24.27 12.10
C GLY A 205 -15.06 23.28 11.32
N ASN A 206 -15.35 23.04 10.04
CA ASN A 206 -14.63 22.07 9.23
C ASN A 206 -13.36 22.68 8.61
N THR A 207 -12.28 21.89 8.57
CA THR A 207 -11.03 22.23 7.89
C THR A 207 -10.82 21.19 6.78
N PRO A 208 -11.03 21.56 5.50
CA PRO A 208 -10.74 20.69 4.38
C PRO A 208 -9.26 20.28 4.36
N LYS A 209 -8.99 19.05 3.95
CA LYS A 209 -7.65 18.51 3.75
C LYS A 209 -7.49 18.14 2.28
N GLY A 210 -6.28 18.26 1.77
CA GLY A 210 -5.90 17.79 0.44
C GLY A 210 -5.01 16.56 0.53
N ILE A 211 -4.44 16.19 -0.62
CA ILE A 211 -3.59 15.01 -0.78
C ILE A 211 -2.42 14.99 0.22
N ILE A 212 -1.73 16.12 0.41
CA ILE A 212 -0.53 16.18 1.25
C ILE A 212 -0.85 15.81 2.71
N GLN A 213 -1.96 16.34 3.25
CA GLN A 213 -2.35 16.02 4.63
C GLN A 213 -2.93 14.62 4.78
N ASN A 214 -3.51 14.04 3.72
CA ASN A 214 -4.02 12.67 3.74
C ASN A 214 -2.88 11.64 3.63
N VAL A 215 -1.81 11.97 2.92
CA VAL A 215 -0.62 11.12 2.82
C VAL A 215 0.24 11.23 4.07
N GLY A 216 0.42 12.44 4.59
CA GLY A 216 1.08 12.67 5.88
C GLY A 216 2.55 12.26 5.85
N ASN A 217 2.98 11.53 6.87
CA ASN A 217 4.37 11.11 7.09
C ASN A 217 4.76 9.81 6.34
N ARG A 218 3.88 9.27 5.49
CA ARG A 218 4.24 8.17 4.57
C ARG A 218 5.26 8.59 3.53
N ILE A 219 5.43 9.90 3.33
CA ILE A 219 6.38 10.52 2.41
C ILE A 219 7.15 11.60 3.17
N ARG A 220 8.44 11.74 2.88
CA ARG A 220 9.27 12.87 3.34
C ARG A 220 9.12 14.01 2.33
N TRP A 221 8.18 14.91 2.61
CA TRP A 221 7.82 15.98 1.68
C TRP A 221 8.89 17.07 1.56
N GLY A 222 9.29 17.39 0.33
CA GLY A 222 9.95 18.63 -0.05
C GLY A 222 9.00 19.52 -0.85
N LEU A 223 9.26 20.82 -0.87
CA LEU A 223 8.50 21.78 -1.68
C LEU A 223 9.44 22.75 -2.39
N SER A 224 9.23 22.92 -3.68
CA SER A 224 9.94 23.85 -4.55
C SER A 224 8.96 24.70 -5.37
N PHE A 225 9.34 25.94 -5.63
CA PHE A 225 8.63 26.88 -6.51
C PHE A 225 9.59 27.48 -7.53
N TYR A 226 9.05 28.03 -8.61
CA TYR A 226 9.81 28.80 -9.60
C TYR A 226 10.22 30.17 -9.03
N HIS A 227 11.34 30.70 -9.51
CA HIS A 227 11.81 32.03 -9.11
C HIS A 227 10.87 33.14 -9.59
N PRO A 228 10.62 34.17 -8.77
CA PRO A 228 9.90 35.37 -9.22
C PRO A 228 10.63 36.08 -10.36
N ASN A 229 9.87 36.79 -11.21
CA ASN A 229 10.42 37.48 -12.39
C ASN A 229 11.43 38.62 -12.12
N VAL A 230 11.64 39.00 -10.86
CA VAL A 230 12.55 40.08 -10.44
C VAL A 230 13.24 39.66 -9.13
N PRO A 231 14.58 39.82 -8.99
CA PRO A 231 15.52 40.42 -9.95
C PRO A 231 16.04 39.48 -11.03
N THR A 232 15.97 38.16 -10.81
CA THR A 232 16.52 37.12 -11.69
C THR A 232 15.50 35.98 -11.83
N PRO A 233 14.95 35.75 -13.04
CA PRO A 233 13.89 34.76 -13.25
C PRO A 233 14.38 33.31 -13.35
N GLN A 234 15.69 33.06 -13.28
CA GLN A 234 16.26 31.74 -13.56
C GLN A 234 16.02 30.73 -12.44
N GLY A 235 15.62 29.51 -12.81
CA GLY A 235 15.50 28.36 -11.92
C GLY A 235 14.34 28.41 -10.93
N GLY A 236 14.52 27.69 -9.83
CA GLY A 236 13.58 27.71 -8.70
C GLY A 236 14.30 27.78 -7.36
N TYR A 237 13.56 27.51 -6.29
CA TYR A 237 14.11 27.46 -4.95
C TYR A 237 13.35 26.47 -4.07
N ILE A 238 14.08 25.81 -3.18
CA ILE A 238 13.56 24.87 -2.19
C ILE A 238 12.93 25.67 -1.04
N GLN A 239 11.61 25.80 -1.08
CA GLN A 239 10.82 26.42 -0.04
C GLN A 239 10.85 25.60 1.26
N ALA A 240 10.84 24.27 1.13
CA ALA A 240 10.91 23.36 2.25
C ALA A 240 11.76 22.15 1.90
N THR A 241 12.76 21.89 2.74
CA THR A 241 13.70 20.77 2.60
C THR A 241 13.03 19.43 2.88
N ILE A 242 13.57 18.33 2.38
CA ILE A 242 13.06 17.00 2.69
C ILE A 242 13.48 16.62 4.11
N GLN A 243 12.50 16.28 4.94
CA GLN A 243 12.71 15.87 6.33
C GLN A 243 11.45 15.21 6.88
N ASP A 244 11.61 14.44 7.96
CA ASP A 244 10.49 13.87 8.70
C ASP A 244 9.69 14.97 9.38
N ARG A 245 8.35 14.88 9.30
CA ARG A 245 7.45 15.89 9.84
C ARG A 245 6.28 15.24 10.56
N ASP A 246 5.95 15.77 11.72
CA ASP A 246 4.62 15.59 12.29
C ASP A 246 3.58 16.42 11.52
N ASN A 247 2.30 16.16 11.77
CA ASN A 247 1.20 16.85 11.08
C ASN A 247 1.28 18.38 11.22
N ALA A 248 1.70 18.88 12.38
CA ALA A 248 1.78 20.32 12.63
C ALA A 248 2.92 20.98 11.85
N SER A 249 4.08 20.31 11.73
CA SER A 249 5.24 20.79 10.99
C SER A 249 5.04 20.66 9.49
N LEU A 250 4.34 19.62 9.03
CA LEU A 250 3.89 19.47 7.65
C LEU A 250 2.97 20.62 7.23
N GLU A 251 2.00 20.96 8.10
CA GLU A 251 1.09 22.07 7.86
C GLU A 251 1.85 23.41 7.70
N ARG A 252 2.82 23.66 8.58
CA ARG A 252 3.60 24.91 8.56
C ARG A 252 4.56 25.00 7.38
N ALA A 253 5.27 23.92 7.07
CA ALA A 253 6.36 23.96 6.09
C ALA A 253 5.89 23.80 4.64
N ILE A 254 4.75 23.12 4.41
CA ILE A 254 4.29 22.77 3.07
C ILE A 254 2.93 23.38 2.79
N VAL A 255 1.91 23.02 3.59
CA VAL A 255 0.51 23.40 3.33
C VAL A 255 0.30 24.91 3.33
N ASN A 256 0.83 25.59 4.34
CA ASN A 256 0.71 27.04 4.45
C ASN A 256 1.43 27.78 3.32
N GLU A 257 2.56 27.26 2.87
CA GLU A 257 3.33 27.88 1.79
C GLU A 257 2.59 27.78 0.46
N ILE A 258 2.06 26.60 0.10
CA ILE A 258 1.19 26.42 -1.09
C ILE A 258 -0.05 27.31 -1.02
N ASN A 259 -0.70 27.38 0.14
CA ASN A 259 -1.90 28.19 0.33
C ASN A 259 -1.65 29.69 0.23
N ASN A 260 -0.44 30.16 0.54
CA ASN A 260 -0.09 31.58 0.53
C ASN A 260 0.71 32.02 -0.69
N LYS A 261 1.29 31.10 -1.46
CA LYS A 261 2.10 31.41 -2.65
C LYS A 261 1.28 32.18 -3.68
N ILE A 262 1.65 33.44 -3.92
CA ILE A 262 1.04 34.25 -4.98
C ILE A 262 1.80 33.96 -6.28
N PRO A 263 1.13 33.54 -7.37
CA PRO A 263 1.79 33.35 -8.64
C PRO A 263 2.45 34.65 -9.13
N ASN A 264 3.73 34.59 -9.52
CA ASN A 264 4.55 35.75 -9.86
C ASN A 264 5.82 35.43 -10.67
N SER A 265 5.92 34.22 -11.21
CA SER A 265 7.03 33.77 -12.05
C SER A 265 6.62 33.62 -13.52
N ASN A 266 7.60 33.33 -14.36
CA ASN A 266 7.44 32.66 -15.63
C ASN A 266 7.51 31.14 -15.39
N THR A 267 7.79 30.35 -16.42
CA THR A 267 7.69 28.89 -16.40
C THR A 267 9.05 28.27 -16.77
N PRO A 268 10.09 28.36 -15.89
CA PRO A 268 11.44 27.88 -16.18
C PRO A 268 11.60 26.39 -15.82
N LEU A 269 10.87 25.50 -16.50
CA LEU A 269 10.72 24.09 -16.10
C LEU A 269 12.05 23.34 -16.03
N ALA A 270 12.92 23.50 -17.04
CA ALA A 270 14.19 22.79 -17.06
C ALA A 270 15.15 23.30 -15.97
N GLU A 271 15.19 24.61 -15.76
CA GLU A 271 16.05 25.23 -14.75
C GLU A 271 15.61 24.92 -13.31
N VAL A 272 14.29 24.85 -13.03
CA VAL A 272 13.82 24.46 -11.69
C VAL A 272 14.08 22.98 -11.41
N LEU A 273 13.90 22.11 -12.41
CA LEU A 273 14.25 20.70 -12.24
C LEU A 273 15.75 20.57 -11.97
N TRP A 274 16.59 21.31 -12.70
CA TRP A 274 18.04 21.34 -12.46
C TRP A 274 18.40 21.85 -11.06
N THR A 275 17.66 22.85 -10.56
CA THR A 275 17.81 23.34 -9.18
C THR A 275 17.52 22.23 -8.17
N VAL A 276 16.45 21.46 -8.38
CA VAL A 276 16.09 20.32 -7.53
C VAL A 276 17.14 19.20 -7.61
N THR A 277 17.66 18.91 -8.81
CA THR A 277 18.76 17.95 -8.99
C THR A 277 19.98 18.36 -8.17
N GLY A 278 20.38 19.63 -8.20
CA GLY A 278 21.47 20.14 -7.36
C GLY A 278 21.20 20.08 -5.86
N TYR A 279 19.94 20.24 -5.44
CA TYR A 279 19.55 20.03 -4.03
C TYR A 279 19.74 18.56 -3.61
N PHE A 280 19.35 17.59 -4.42
CA PHE A 280 19.58 16.18 -4.11
C PHE A 280 21.06 15.79 -4.17
N ALA A 281 21.80 16.34 -5.13
CA ALA A 281 23.25 16.21 -5.21
C ALA A 281 24.00 16.92 -4.05
N GLN A 282 23.33 17.80 -3.31
CA GLN A 282 23.94 18.67 -2.31
C GLN A 282 25.14 19.46 -2.87
N GLU A 283 25.07 19.85 -4.14
CA GLU A 283 26.19 20.50 -4.85
C GLU A 283 25.83 21.89 -5.33
N SER A 284 26.77 22.83 -5.21
CA SER A 284 26.51 24.22 -5.61
C SER A 284 26.71 24.49 -7.10
N SER A 285 27.45 23.62 -7.78
CA SER A 285 27.75 23.71 -9.21
C SER A 285 27.91 22.30 -9.76
N LEU A 286 27.25 22.00 -10.87
CA LEU A 286 27.38 20.77 -11.62
C LEU A 286 27.65 21.12 -13.09
N LEU A 287 28.49 20.32 -13.76
CA LEU A 287 28.81 20.45 -15.19
C LEU A 287 29.41 21.81 -15.65
N GLY A 288 29.95 22.61 -14.71
CA GLY A 288 30.72 23.83 -15.03
C GLY A 288 29.95 24.95 -15.76
N GLY A 289 28.62 24.93 -15.75
CA GLY A 289 27.73 25.90 -16.40
C GLY A 289 26.86 26.70 -15.42
N PRO A 290 25.80 27.38 -15.89
CA PRO A 290 24.83 28.04 -15.01
C PRO A 290 24.02 27.00 -14.20
N GLY A 291 23.65 27.37 -12.97
CA GLY A 291 23.00 26.46 -12.03
C GLY A 291 23.94 25.36 -11.51
N PRO A 292 23.42 24.31 -10.86
CA PRO A 292 22.02 24.13 -10.44
C PRO A 292 21.63 25.10 -9.32
N ARG A 293 22.58 25.74 -8.64
CA ARG A 293 22.31 26.82 -7.69
C ARG A 293 22.49 28.18 -8.36
N TYR A 294 21.41 28.73 -8.95
CA TYR A 294 21.43 30.01 -9.66
C TYR A 294 21.64 31.20 -8.71
N GLN A 295 21.12 31.11 -7.49
CA GLN A 295 21.30 32.06 -6.41
C GLN A 295 21.66 31.32 -5.13
N SER A 296 22.48 31.94 -4.27
CA SER A 296 22.93 31.33 -3.02
C SER A 296 21.79 30.91 -2.08
N GLY A 297 20.59 31.47 -2.26
CA GLY A 297 19.40 31.18 -1.46
C GLY A 297 18.48 30.10 -2.05
N ASP A 298 18.79 29.54 -3.22
CA ASP A 298 17.89 28.56 -3.88
C ASP A 298 17.75 27.29 -3.04
N TYR A 299 18.85 26.84 -2.45
CA TYR A 299 18.86 25.78 -1.44
C TYR A 299 20.13 25.85 -0.60
N GLN A 300 20.04 25.23 0.56
CA GLN A 300 21.14 25.07 1.47
C GLN A 300 21.86 23.74 1.20
N ILE A 301 23.17 23.74 1.41
CA ILE A 301 24.03 22.56 1.32
C ILE A 301 24.63 22.35 2.69
N ASN A 302 24.18 21.32 3.39
CA ASN A 302 24.71 20.84 4.67
C ASN A 302 23.90 19.64 5.17
N ASN A 303 24.47 18.89 6.10
CA ASN A 303 23.85 17.68 6.65
C ASN A 303 22.43 17.89 7.22
N ASN A 304 22.07 19.07 7.75
CA ASN A 304 20.75 19.26 8.38
C ASN A 304 19.60 19.39 7.37
N VAL A 305 19.91 19.65 6.11
CA VAL A 305 18.93 19.84 5.04
C VAL A 305 19.07 18.83 3.92
N ASP A 306 20.04 17.93 4.05
CA ASP A 306 20.34 16.87 3.10
C ASP A 306 19.19 15.86 3.05
N PRO A 307 18.59 15.60 1.88
CA PRO A 307 17.47 14.67 1.75
C PRO A 307 17.81 13.24 2.20
N TYR A 308 19.08 12.82 2.13
CA TYR A 308 19.50 11.47 2.53
C TYR A 308 19.88 11.35 4.00
N ASN A 309 19.78 12.45 4.77
CA ASN A 309 19.96 12.42 6.21
C ASN A 309 18.63 12.20 6.95
N PHE A 310 18.54 11.11 7.69
CA PHE A 310 17.41 10.70 8.54
C PHE A 310 17.66 10.99 10.03
N GLY A 311 18.83 11.54 10.37
CA GLY A 311 19.22 11.86 11.73
C GLY A 311 18.56 13.14 12.26
N THR A 312 18.40 13.22 13.58
CA THR A 312 17.91 14.43 14.28
C THR A 312 18.99 15.02 15.19
N GLY A 313 18.91 16.32 15.49
CA GLY A 313 19.77 16.96 16.49
C GLY A 313 21.26 17.07 16.11
N GLY A 314 21.58 17.05 14.81
CA GLY A 314 22.96 17.20 14.31
C GLY A 314 23.80 15.92 14.34
N GLN A 315 23.20 14.75 14.57
CA GLN A 315 23.82 13.45 14.36
C GLN A 315 23.33 12.86 13.04
N PRO A 316 24.13 12.88 11.96
CA PRO A 316 23.69 12.37 10.65
C PRO A 316 23.44 10.86 10.69
N ILE A 317 22.34 10.42 10.09
CA ILE A 317 22.03 9.02 9.81
C ILE A 317 21.77 8.94 8.31
N TRP A 318 22.72 8.37 7.57
CA TRP A 318 22.65 8.30 6.11
C TRP A 318 21.87 7.07 5.68
N ALA A 319 20.78 7.31 4.94
CA ALA A 319 19.98 6.24 4.36
C ALA A 319 20.16 6.21 2.85
N TRP A 320 21.22 5.53 2.42
CA TRP A 320 21.59 5.39 1.02
C TRP A 320 20.61 4.55 0.19
N CYS A 321 19.77 3.73 0.84
CA CYS A 321 18.72 2.95 0.18
C CYS A 321 17.40 3.72 0.02
N ALA A 322 17.30 4.96 0.51
CA ALA A 322 16.08 5.74 0.43
C ALA A 322 15.86 6.24 -1.01
N LYS A 323 14.77 5.80 -1.65
CA LYS A 323 14.42 6.23 -3.01
C LYS A 323 13.94 7.69 -3.04
N SER A 324 14.29 8.39 -4.13
CA SER A 324 14.04 9.82 -4.30
C SER A 324 13.23 10.10 -5.56
N PHE A 325 12.19 10.90 -5.41
CA PHE A 325 11.22 11.21 -6.45
C PHE A 325 10.97 12.72 -6.55
N VAL A 326 10.59 13.16 -7.75
CA VAL A 326 10.15 14.53 -8.02
C VAL A 326 8.76 14.47 -8.65
N ILE A 327 7.79 15.20 -8.09
CA ILE A 327 6.50 15.42 -8.73
C ILE A 327 6.48 16.86 -9.26
N LEU A 328 6.53 16.99 -10.58
CA LEU A 328 6.42 18.27 -11.27
C LEU A 328 4.99 18.54 -11.67
N ILE A 329 4.40 19.63 -11.16
CA ILE A 329 3.05 20.06 -11.53
C ILE A 329 3.16 21.40 -12.25
N THR A 330 2.73 21.46 -13.51
CA THR A 330 2.76 22.66 -14.37
C THR A 330 1.44 22.86 -15.10
N ASP A 331 1.04 24.12 -15.36
CA ASP A 331 -0.16 24.44 -16.15
C ASP A 331 0.10 24.83 -17.61
N GLY A 332 1.35 24.71 -18.05
CA GLY A 332 1.76 25.03 -19.40
C GLY A 332 3.19 24.64 -19.73
N GLU A 333 3.54 24.89 -20.98
CA GLU A 333 4.87 24.69 -21.55
C GLU A 333 5.89 25.71 -21.04
N PRO A 334 7.20 25.42 -21.15
CA PRO A 334 8.26 26.32 -20.73
C PRO A 334 8.18 27.73 -21.32
N CYS A 335 8.41 28.73 -20.47
CA CYS A 335 8.57 30.12 -20.91
C CYS A 335 9.58 30.87 -20.03
N GLN A 336 10.52 31.56 -20.68
CA GLN A 336 11.77 32.03 -20.06
C GLN A 336 12.56 30.87 -19.46
N ASP A 337 12.95 29.95 -20.33
CA ASP A 337 13.67 28.73 -19.98
C ASP A 337 14.91 28.54 -20.87
N GLY A 338 15.81 27.66 -20.47
CA GLY A 338 16.98 27.24 -21.23
C GLY A 338 18.33 27.81 -20.76
N TYR A 339 18.39 28.42 -19.58
CA TYR A 339 19.66 28.83 -18.94
C TYR A 339 20.35 27.65 -18.24
N LEU A 340 20.70 26.63 -19.04
CA LEU A 340 21.35 25.38 -18.62
C LEU A 340 22.83 25.29 -19.06
N PRO A 341 23.65 24.42 -18.45
CA PRO A 341 24.97 24.04 -18.96
C PRO A 341 24.92 23.52 -20.40
N ASN A 342 25.94 23.82 -21.20
CA ASN A 342 25.98 23.40 -22.60
C ASN A 342 25.98 21.87 -22.78
N SER A 343 26.57 21.13 -21.83
CA SER A 343 26.56 19.67 -21.83
C SER A 343 25.20 19.06 -21.46
N LEU A 344 24.29 19.87 -20.90
CA LEU A 344 22.97 19.42 -20.45
C LEU A 344 21.87 19.75 -21.47
N LYS A 345 22.02 20.82 -22.28
CA LYS A 345 21.01 21.32 -23.25
C LYS A 345 20.61 20.37 -24.40
N ASP A 346 21.29 19.24 -24.53
CA ASP A 346 21.08 18.24 -25.58
C ASP A 346 21.62 16.89 -25.07
N TYR A 347 21.42 16.63 -23.78
CA TYR A 347 21.95 15.45 -23.10
C TYR A 347 21.33 14.15 -23.63
N ALA A 348 20.04 14.18 -23.97
CA ALA A 348 19.32 13.06 -24.55
C ALA A 348 19.81 12.68 -25.96
N ASN A 349 20.54 13.56 -26.66
CA ASN A 349 21.06 13.26 -27.98
C ASN A 349 22.01 12.05 -27.99
N GLY A 350 21.61 11.01 -28.72
CA GLY A 350 22.31 9.73 -28.78
C GLY A 350 22.14 8.85 -27.54
N ARG A 351 21.34 9.27 -26.56
CA ARG A 351 21.04 8.54 -25.31
C ARG A 351 19.57 8.15 -25.18
N SER A 352 18.66 8.91 -25.79
CA SER A 352 17.24 8.58 -25.82
C SER A 352 16.65 8.92 -27.20
N ASP A 353 15.70 8.11 -27.64
CA ASP A 353 14.91 8.38 -28.84
C ASP A 353 13.83 9.44 -28.57
N PHE A 354 13.52 9.70 -27.29
CA PHE A 354 12.61 10.72 -26.80
C PHE A 354 13.35 12.03 -26.52
N ASN A 355 14.02 12.57 -27.55
CA ASN A 355 14.80 13.80 -27.49
C ASN A 355 14.12 14.95 -28.24
N CYS A 356 14.04 16.14 -27.64
CA CYS A 356 13.52 17.33 -28.29
C CYS A 356 14.65 18.16 -28.92
N VAL A 357 14.54 18.50 -30.20
CA VAL A 357 15.52 19.39 -30.84
C VAL A 357 15.38 20.84 -30.32
N SER A 358 16.52 21.46 -30.02
CA SER A 358 16.69 22.74 -29.29
C SER A 358 15.94 24.00 -29.78
N ARG A 359 15.13 23.94 -30.85
CA ARG A 359 14.10 24.91 -31.27
C ARG A 359 13.49 24.49 -32.60
N SER A 360 12.29 23.90 -32.59
CA SER A 360 11.47 23.80 -33.79
C SER A 360 10.43 24.92 -33.85
N ASN A 361 10.32 25.59 -35.00
CA ASN A 361 9.18 26.45 -35.33
C ASN A 361 8.10 25.70 -36.12
N ASP A 362 8.29 24.40 -36.32
CA ASP A 362 7.37 23.52 -37.01
C ASP A 362 6.42 22.90 -35.99
N SER A 363 5.13 23.20 -36.14
CA SER A 363 4.07 22.67 -35.27
C SER A 363 3.85 21.16 -35.42
N SER A 364 4.54 20.50 -36.36
CA SER A 364 4.53 19.05 -36.53
C SER A 364 5.63 18.33 -35.73
N GLU A 365 6.58 19.06 -35.15
CA GLU A 365 7.62 18.48 -34.30
C GLU A 365 7.08 18.20 -32.88
N PRO A 366 7.40 17.04 -32.29
CA PRO A 366 6.83 16.60 -31.01
C PRO A 366 7.18 17.48 -29.81
N CYS A 367 8.04 18.50 -29.94
CA CYS A 367 8.33 19.44 -28.84
C CYS A 367 8.17 20.89 -29.26
N TYR A 368 7.22 21.15 -30.17
CA TYR A 368 6.86 22.50 -30.55
C TYR A 368 6.25 23.26 -29.37
N ILE A 369 6.93 24.34 -28.96
CA ILE A 369 6.45 25.27 -27.93
C ILE A 369 5.97 26.54 -28.63
N PRO A 370 4.67 26.93 -28.50
CA PRO A 370 4.18 28.19 -29.03
C PRO A 370 5.00 29.39 -28.50
N SER A 371 5.36 30.33 -29.38
CA SER A 371 6.29 31.40 -29.04
C SER A 371 5.90 32.19 -27.79
N CYS A 372 6.75 32.17 -26.77
CA CYS A 372 6.60 33.02 -25.59
C CYS A 372 7.56 34.23 -25.63
N SER A 373 7.18 35.35 -25.00
CA SER A 373 7.84 36.67 -25.18
C SER A 373 9.26 36.78 -24.62
N GLY A 374 9.79 35.74 -23.96
CA GLY A 374 11.09 35.75 -23.30
C GLY A 374 12.10 34.69 -23.74
N GLY A 375 11.79 33.93 -24.80
CA GLY A 375 12.61 32.80 -25.26
C GLY A 375 12.30 31.50 -24.50
N TYR A 376 12.52 30.37 -25.18
CA TYR A 376 12.30 29.02 -24.68
C TYR A 376 13.35 28.08 -25.28
N VAL A 377 13.59 26.96 -24.61
CA VAL A 377 14.40 25.81 -25.07
C VAL A 377 13.73 24.55 -24.49
N PRO A 378 13.36 23.55 -25.30
CA PRO A 378 13.05 22.23 -24.77
C PRO A 378 14.36 21.65 -24.23
N GLY A 379 14.35 21.21 -22.99
CA GLY A 379 15.54 20.69 -22.32
C GLY A 379 15.25 20.21 -20.90
N ILE A 380 13.98 20.11 -20.52
CA ILE A 380 13.60 19.53 -19.23
C ILE A 380 13.71 18.00 -19.27
N GLU A 381 13.40 17.40 -20.41
CA GLU A 381 13.60 16.00 -20.73
C GLU A 381 15.08 15.60 -20.68
N ASP A 382 15.98 16.50 -21.06
CA ASP A 382 17.43 16.31 -20.89
C ASP A 382 17.83 16.28 -19.42
N VAL A 383 17.31 17.23 -18.62
CA VAL A 383 17.58 17.29 -17.18
C VAL A 383 17.01 16.06 -16.48
N ALA A 384 15.82 15.61 -16.88
CA ALA A 384 15.19 14.41 -16.36
C ALA A 384 16.04 13.16 -16.65
N LEU A 385 16.51 12.98 -17.90
CA LEU A 385 17.40 11.87 -18.24
C LEU A 385 18.69 11.91 -17.43
N TYR A 386 19.31 13.09 -17.28
CA TYR A 386 20.53 13.23 -16.48
C TYR A 386 20.28 12.84 -15.02
N ALA A 387 19.22 13.37 -14.41
CA ALA A 387 18.90 13.14 -13.01
C ALA A 387 18.53 11.67 -12.72
N HIS A 388 17.96 10.97 -13.69
CA HIS A 388 17.56 9.56 -13.56
C HIS A 388 18.70 8.57 -13.82
N THR A 389 19.64 8.89 -14.72
CA THR A 389 20.70 7.95 -15.15
C THR A 389 22.08 8.17 -14.51
N ASN A 390 22.28 9.28 -13.77
CA ASN A 390 23.56 9.55 -13.12
C ASN A 390 23.41 9.47 -11.60
N ASP A 391 24.42 8.89 -10.96
CA ASP A 391 24.59 9.02 -9.52
C ASP A 391 24.89 10.49 -9.16
N LEU A 392 24.01 11.06 -8.33
CA LEU A 392 24.14 12.44 -7.87
C LEU A 392 24.99 12.55 -6.60
N ARG A 393 25.36 11.45 -5.94
CA ARG A 393 26.00 11.42 -4.62
C ARG A 393 27.10 10.35 -4.55
N ASP A 394 28.29 10.73 -5.03
CA ASP A 394 29.48 9.86 -4.99
C ASP A 394 30.00 9.57 -3.57
N ASP A 395 29.49 10.28 -2.56
CA ASP A 395 29.79 10.08 -1.14
C ASP A 395 28.90 9.03 -0.45
N LEU A 396 27.85 8.53 -1.12
CA LEU A 396 26.91 7.52 -0.60
C LEU A 396 27.10 6.17 -1.30
N GLU A 397 26.63 5.09 -0.64
CA GLU A 397 26.67 3.74 -1.21
C GLU A 397 25.53 3.56 -2.21
N SER A 398 25.82 3.00 -3.40
CA SER A 398 24.86 2.85 -4.51
C SER A 398 24.43 4.16 -5.14
N ASP A 399 23.97 4.09 -6.40
CA ASP A 399 23.60 5.26 -7.19
C ASP A 399 22.40 5.99 -6.60
N GLN A 400 22.51 7.32 -6.45
CA GLN A 400 21.45 8.19 -5.98
C GLN A 400 20.88 9.01 -7.13
N ASN A 401 19.87 8.45 -7.79
CA ASN A 401 19.17 9.08 -8.91
C ASN A 401 17.76 9.55 -8.52
N LEU A 402 17.08 10.22 -9.45
CA LEU A 402 15.73 10.77 -9.26
C LEU A 402 14.75 10.19 -10.29
N ASP A 403 13.62 9.73 -9.78
CA ASP A 403 12.44 9.40 -10.60
C ASP A 403 11.52 10.61 -10.69
N ILE A 404 11.23 11.06 -11.91
CA ILE A 404 10.44 12.24 -12.22
C ILE A 404 9.03 11.82 -12.63
N TYR A 405 8.03 12.37 -11.97
CA TYR A 405 6.62 12.31 -12.37
C TYR A 405 6.19 13.67 -12.89
N THR A 406 5.60 13.71 -14.08
CA THR A 406 5.13 14.95 -14.69
C THR A 406 3.62 14.99 -14.72
N VAL A 407 3.06 16.09 -14.20
CA VAL A 407 1.61 16.33 -14.10
C VAL A 407 1.28 17.59 -14.87
N PHE A 408 0.69 17.42 -16.04
CA PHE A 408 0.18 18.52 -16.85
C PHE A 408 -1.24 18.89 -16.36
N ALA A 409 -1.31 19.93 -15.53
CA ALA A 409 -2.55 20.40 -14.93
C ALA A 409 -3.25 21.42 -15.84
N PHE A 410 -4.56 21.30 -16.00
CA PHE A 410 -5.40 22.20 -16.80
C PHE A 410 -5.03 22.27 -18.30
N GLY A 411 -4.41 21.20 -18.81
CA GLY A 411 -4.02 21.01 -20.21
C GLY A 411 -3.90 19.53 -20.57
N ALA A 412 -3.69 19.24 -21.86
CA ALA A 412 -3.51 17.91 -22.42
C ALA A 412 -2.64 17.96 -23.69
N GLY A 413 -2.03 16.83 -24.05
CA GLY A 413 -1.22 16.63 -25.25
C GLY A 413 0.21 17.21 -25.19
N SER A 414 0.81 17.37 -24.00
CA SER A 414 2.17 17.91 -23.91
C SER A 414 3.22 16.81 -24.13
N LYS A 415 3.66 16.69 -25.38
CA LYS A 415 4.70 15.74 -25.77
C LYS A 415 6.06 16.00 -25.11
N LEU A 416 6.38 17.26 -24.77
CA LEU A 416 7.58 17.59 -24.01
C LEU A 416 7.54 17.01 -22.59
N LEU A 417 6.42 17.16 -21.89
CA LEU A 417 6.25 16.62 -20.54
C LEU A 417 6.13 15.09 -20.54
N GLU A 418 5.57 14.51 -21.60
CA GLU A 418 5.57 13.07 -21.86
C GLU A 418 7.00 12.54 -22.01
N TYR A 419 7.82 13.15 -22.87
CA TYR A 419 9.23 12.77 -23.04
C TYR A 419 10.04 12.97 -21.76
N THR A 420 9.71 14.00 -20.98
CA THR A 420 10.28 14.21 -19.65
C THR A 420 9.95 13.07 -18.70
N ALA A 421 8.73 12.55 -18.74
CA ALA A 421 8.32 11.40 -17.94
C ALA A 421 9.12 10.17 -18.35
N ILE A 422 9.13 9.84 -19.65
CA ILE A 422 9.85 8.68 -20.18
C ILE A 422 11.33 8.72 -19.78
N ASN A 423 12.01 9.83 -20.08
CA ASN A 423 13.43 9.98 -19.77
C ASN A 423 13.72 10.03 -18.26
N GLY A 424 12.74 10.44 -17.46
CA GLY A 424 12.90 10.68 -16.03
C GLY A 424 12.43 9.55 -15.11
N GLY A 425 11.86 8.46 -15.62
CA GLY A 425 11.31 7.42 -14.73
C GLY A 425 11.11 6.05 -15.37
N PHE A 426 11.81 5.76 -16.46
CA PHE A 426 11.83 4.42 -17.05
C PHE A 426 12.53 3.42 -16.11
N THR A 427 12.15 2.15 -16.21
CA THR A 427 12.85 1.06 -15.51
C THR A 427 13.75 0.36 -16.50
N ASP A 428 15.06 0.58 -16.42
CA ASP A 428 16.05 -0.03 -17.32
C ASP A 428 16.07 -1.56 -17.16
N LYS A 429 15.44 -2.27 -18.09
CA LYS A 429 15.31 -3.74 -18.05
C LYS A 429 16.51 -4.45 -18.67
N ASN A 430 17.24 -3.76 -19.55
CA ASN A 430 18.33 -4.35 -20.33
C ASN A 430 19.74 -3.84 -19.94
N GLY A 431 19.82 -2.88 -19.02
CA GLY A 431 21.05 -2.34 -18.44
C GLY A 431 21.79 -1.34 -19.33
N ASN A 432 21.12 -0.72 -20.30
CA ASN A 432 21.74 0.20 -21.27
C ASN A 432 21.62 1.69 -20.87
N ASN A 433 20.90 2.02 -19.80
CA ASN A 433 20.52 3.37 -19.36
C ASN A 433 19.77 4.20 -20.42
N ARG A 434 18.91 3.56 -21.22
CA ARG A 434 18.10 4.18 -22.27
C ARG A 434 16.67 3.65 -22.20
N PRO A 435 15.65 4.51 -22.38
CA PRO A 435 14.28 4.04 -22.55
C PRO A 435 14.10 3.60 -24.01
N ASP A 436 14.52 2.38 -24.36
CA ASP A 436 14.47 1.88 -25.75
C ASP A 436 13.47 0.74 -25.96
N LEU A 437 12.96 0.15 -24.88
CA LEU A 437 11.87 -0.82 -24.92
C LEU A 437 10.56 -0.18 -24.42
N ASN A 438 9.43 -0.54 -25.03
CA ASN A 438 8.13 0.00 -24.61
C ASN A 438 7.83 -0.38 -23.15
N GLU A 439 8.17 -1.61 -22.76
CA GLU A 439 7.93 -2.14 -21.42
C GLU A 439 8.77 -1.47 -20.32
N GLU A 440 9.70 -0.56 -20.67
CA GLU A 440 10.51 0.18 -19.70
C GLU A 440 9.82 1.47 -19.22
N TRP A 441 8.90 2.03 -20.01
CA TRP A 441 8.24 3.30 -19.71
C TRP A 441 6.70 3.25 -19.81
N ASP A 442 6.15 2.21 -20.44
CA ASP A 442 4.71 1.94 -20.60
C ASP A 442 4.45 0.45 -20.33
N GLU A 443 4.32 0.09 -19.05
CA GLU A 443 4.12 -1.29 -18.62
C GLU A 443 2.71 -1.81 -18.97
N ASP A 444 1.70 -0.94 -18.98
CA ASP A 444 0.32 -1.33 -19.27
C ASP A 444 -0.06 -1.33 -20.76
N GLY A 445 0.82 -0.79 -21.61
CA GLY A 445 0.73 -0.80 -23.07
C GLY A 445 -0.33 0.14 -23.62
N ASP A 446 -0.74 1.17 -22.87
CA ASP A 446 -1.75 2.15 -23.28
C ASP A 446 -1.20 3.26 -24.19
N GLY A 447 0.13 3.31 -24.37
CA GLY A 447 0.85 4.29 -25.17
C GLY A 447 1.12 5.60 -24.44
N VAL A 448 0.90 5.67 -23.13
CA VAL A 448 1.15 6.79 -22.24
C VAL A 448 2.14 6.35 -21.15
N PRO A 449 3.18 7.13 -20.84
CA PRO A 449 4.14 6.74 -19.81
C PRO A 449 3.49 6.61 -18.43
N ASP A 450 3.86 5.58 -17.66
CA ASP A 450 3.26 5.27 -16.34
C ASP A 450 3.38 6.42 -15.31
N ASN A 451 4.42 7.23 -15.46
CA ASN A 451 4.74 8.39 -14.63
C ASN A 451 4.29 9.74 -15.25
N TYR A 452 3.55 9.72 -16.35
CA TYR A 452 2.96 10.90 -16.98
C TYR A 452 1.46 11.01 -16.68
N TYR A 453 1.03 12.21 -16.28
CA TYR A 453 -0.38 12.45 -16.00
C TYR A 453 -0.88 13.76 -16.59
N GLU A 454 -2.01 13.68 -17.29
CA GLU A 454 -2.76 14.85 -17.77
C GLU A 454 -4.07 14.98 -17.00
N ALA A 455 -4.45 16.22 -16.69
CA ALA A 455 -5.70 16.50 -15.99
C ALA A 455 -6.28 17.85 -16.41
N SER A 456 -7.36 17.84 -17.16
CA SER A 456 -8.06 19.08 -17.56
C SER A 456 -8.90 19.65 -16.42
N SER A 457 -9.38 18.80 -15.51
CA SER A 457 -10.25 19.17 -14.39
C SER A 457 -9.61 18.93 -13.02
N GLY A 458 -10.15 19.61 -12.00
CA GLY A 458 -9.73 19.39 -10.62
C GLY A 458 -10.01 17.98 -10.08
N TYR A 459 -11.04 17.29 -10.59
CA TYR A 459 -11.33 15.91 -10.21
C TYR A 459 -10.29 14.94 -10.79
N GLU A 460 -9.95 15.11 -12.08
CA GLU A 460 -8.88 14.35 -12.71
C GLU A 460 -7.54 14.63 -12.03
N LEU A 461 -7.24 15.90 -11.74
CA LEU A 461 -5.97 16.28 -11.10
C LEU A 461 -5.83 15.62 -9.73
N GLU A 462 -6.90 15.57 -8.94
CA GLU A 462 -6.90 14.86 -7.66
C GLU A 462 -6.68 13.36 -7.82
N ALA A 463 -7.38 12.71 -8.76
CA ALA A 463 -7.23 11.28 -9.02
C ALA A 463 -5.83 10.92 -9.53
N LYS A 464 -5.29 11.71 -10.47
CA LYS A 464 -3.98 11.49 -11.08
C LYS A 464 -2.82 11.72 -10.11
N LEU A 465 -2.90 12.75 -9.25
CA LEU A 465 -1.92 12.93 -8.19
C LEU A 465 -1.99 11.82 -7.12
N GLN A 466 -3.18 11.29 -6.84
CA GLN A 466 -3.31 10.11 -5.97
C GLN A 466 -2.69 8.86 -6.61
N GLN A 467 -2.85 8.68 -7.93
CA GLN A 467 -2.22 7.60 -8.70
C GLN A 467 -0.69 7.72 -8.62
N ALA A 468 -0.13 8.90 -8.92
CA ALA A 468 1.31 9.17 -8.83
C ALA A 468 1.90 8.80 -7.46
N ILE A 469 1.25 9.24 -6.38
CA ILE A 469 1.71 8.95 -5.02
C ILE A 469 1.57 7.48 -4.66
N THR A 470 0.51 6.82 -5.14
CA THR A 470 0.33 5.38 -4.93
C THR A 470 1.44 4.60 -5.61
N ASP A 471 1.81 4.99 -6.84
CA ASP A 471 2.90 4.37 -7.58
C ASP A 471 4.26 4.55 -6.88
N ILE A 472 4.57 5.78 -6.45
CA ILE A 472 5.76 6.07 -5.63
C ILE A 472 5.82 5.18 -4.39
N LEU A 473 4.70 5.02 -3.67
CA LEU A 473 4.67 4.18 -2.47
C LEU A 473 4.83 2.69 -2.80
N LYS A 474 4.28 2.21 -3.92
CA LYS A 474 4.48 0.83 -4.40
C LYS A 474 5.94 0.53 -4.69
N LYS A 475 6.64 1.43 -5.41
CA LYS A 475 8.07 1.31 -5.73
C LYS A 475 8.99 1.21 -4.52
N VAL A 476 8.50 1.53 -3.32
CA VAL A 476 9.27 1.55 -2.06
C VAL A 476 8.82 0.44 -1.10
N ALA A 477 7.67 -0.18 -1.33
CA ALA A 477 7.06 -1.17 -0.45
C ALA A 477 7.55 -2.61 -0.66
N SER A 478 8.41 -2.85 -1.67
CA SER A 478 8.80 -4.17 -2.12
C SER A 478 9.92 -4.82 -1.29
N GLY A 479 9.70 -4.93 0.02
CA GLY A 479 10.46 -5.81 0.91
C GLY A 479 9.70 -7.10 1.18
N THR A 480 9.80 -8.11 0.31
CA THR A 480 9.34 -9.46 0.64
C THR A 480 10.38 -10.13 1.54
N ALA A 481 10.06 -10.30 2.83
CA ALA A 481 10.84 -11.19 3.68
C ALA A 481 10.45 -12.64 3.33
N VAL A 482 11.21 -13.28 2.44
CA VAL A 482 11.11 -14.73 2.22
C VAL A 482 11.65 -15.42 3.47
N SER A 483 10.79 -16.13 4.22
CA SER A 483 11.24 -16.97 5.33
C SER A 483 11.38 -18.44 4.88
N VAL A 484 12.64 -18.88 4.90
CA VAL A 484 13.25 -20.22 4.97
C VAL A 484 12.40 -21.49 4.76
N LEU A 485 12.66 -22.13 3.61
CA LEU A 485 12.63 -23.57 3.22
C LEU A 485 11.67 -24.53 3.96
N ALA A 486 10.74 -25.08 3.18
CA ALA A 486 9.88 -26.21 3.55
C ALA A 486 10.59 -27.56 3.42
N THR A 487 10.15 -28.53 4.21
CA THR A 487 10.61 -29.93 4.19
C THR A 487 9.89 -30.73 3.11
N SER A 488 10.61 -31.39 2.21
CA SER A 488 10.11 -32.62 1.56
C SER A 488 10.19 -33.75 2.59
N ALA A 489 9.14 -34.57 2.69
CA ALA A 489 9.12 -35.68 3.65
C ALA A 489 10.02 -36.85 3.19
N GLU A 490 10.28 -36.97 1.90
CA GLU A 490 11.21 -37.87 1.20
C GLU A 490 11.26 -37.38 -0.28
N GLY A 491 12.28 -37.72 -1.08
CA GLY A 491 12.47 -37.22 -2.46
C GLY A 491 11.32 -37.56 -3.43
N GLU A 492 11.25 -36.81 -4.55
CA GLU A 492 10.09 -36.65 -5.47
C GLU A 492 8.77 -36.33 -4.74
N GLY A 493 8.21 -35.15 -5.00
CA GLY A 493 7.03 -34.68 -4.29
C GLY A 493 6.92 -33.16 -4.33
N SER A 494 6.70 -32.53 -3.19
CA SER A 494 6.38 -31.09 -3.14
C SER A 494 7.11 -30.33 -2.04
N LEU A 495 7.35 -29.05 -2.31
CA LEU A 495 7.82 -28.03 -1.37
C LEU A 495 6.62 -27.15 -0.95
N PHE A 496 6.41 -26.98 0.35
CA PHE A 496 5.34 -26.09 0.86
C PHE A 496 5.90 -24.81 1.48
N GLN A 497 6.08 -23.78 0.67
CA GLN A 497 6.71 -22.55 1.10
C GLN A 497 5.70 -21.57 1.73
N ALA A 498 6.11 -20.92 2.82
CA ALA A 498 5.41 -19.79 3.41
C ALA A 498 6.27 -18.53 3.30
N PHE A 499 5.62 -17.38 3.10
CA PHE A 499 6.26 -16.06 3.15
C PHE A 499 5.24 -15.02 3.59
N PHE A 500 5.68 -13.79 3.82
CA PHE A 500 4.76 -12.72 4.20
C PHE A 500 5.13 -11.39 3.55
N ARG A 501 4.13 -10.53 3.43
CA ARG A 501 4.31 -9.14 3.02
C ARG A 501 3.94 -8.22 4.20
N PRO A 502 4.89 -7.41 4.69
CA PRO A 502 4.61 -6.44 5.75
C PRO A 502 3.52 -5.45 5.36
N SER A 503 3.45 -5.13 4.06
CA SER A 503 2.50 -4.18 3.48
C SER A 503 2.18 -4.53 2.04
N VAL A 504 0.92 -4.40 1.66
CA VAL A 504 0.40 -4.48 0.30
C VAL A 504 -0.57 -3.31 0.11
N THR A 505 -0.40 -2.55 -0.96
CA THR A 505 -1.23 -1.38 -1.25
C THR A 505 -2.36 -1.72 -2.23
N GLU A 506 -3.59 -1.30 -1.91
CA GLU A 506 -4.73 -1.33 -2.83
C GLU A 506 -5.33 0.07 -2.98
N GLY A 507 -5.00 0.73 -4.10
CA GLY A 507 -5.24 2.17 -4.25
C GLY A 507 -4.46 2.95 -3.19
N THR A 508 -5.12 3.82 -2.44
CA THR A 508 -4.49 4.61 -1.35
C THR A 508 -4.47 3.90 0.00
N ARG A 509 -5.08 2.70 0.09
CA ARG A 509 -5.19 1.90 1.31
C ARG A 509 -3.99 0.97 1.44
N GLU A 510 -3.51 0.85 2.67
CA GLU A 510 -2.40 -0.03 3.03
C GLU A 510 -2.95 -1.19 3.86
N ILE A 511 -2.68 -2.41 3.42
CA ILE A 511 -3.07 -3.63 4.13
C ILE A 511 -1.78 -4.30 4.55
N THR A 512 -1.63 -4.50 5.85
CA THR A 512 -0.35 -4.90 6.43
C THR A 512 -0.35 -6.36 6.88
N TRP A 513 0.83 -6.95 7.06
CA TRP A 513 1.03 -8.27 7.70
C TRP A 513 0.20 -9.41 7.07
N LEU A 514 0.35 -9.58 5.75
CA LEU A 514 -0.32 -10.66 5.01
C LEU A 514 0.58 -11.89 4.94
N GLY A 515 0.04 -13.07 5.24
CA GLY A 515 0.73 -14.33 5.02
C GLY A 515 0.35 -14.98 3.69
N TYR A 516 1.34 -15.63 3.08
CA TYR A 516 1.22 -16.38 1.86
C TYR A 516 1.77 -17.79 2.11
N PHE A 517 1.07 -18.78 1.56
CA PHE A 517 1.41 -20.19 1.72
C PHE A 517 0.97 -20.96 0.48
N HIS A 518 1.90 -21.68 -0.14
CA HIS A 518 1.67 -22.39 -1.40
C HIS A 518 2.49 -23.68 -1.51
N GLY A 519 2.09 -24.55 -2.43
CA GLY A 519 2.80 -25.79 -2.77
C GLY A 519 3.45 -25.71 -4.15
N LEU A 520 4.73 -26.09 -4.25
CA LEU A 520 5.50 -26.19 -5.48
C LEU A 520 6.00 -27.62 -5.67
N TRP A 521 6.32 -27.99 -6.90
CA TRP A 521 6.94 -29.28 -7.20
C TRP A 521 8.44 -29.27 -6.88
N ILE A 522 8.97 -30.42 -6.48
CA ILE A 522 10.41 -30.71 -6.49
C ILE A 522 10.61 -31.92 -7.39
N ASP A 523 11.37 -31.73 -8.47
CA ASP A 523 11.68 -32.81 -9.40
C ASP A 523 12.82 -33.72 -8.90
N ALA A 524 13.07 -34.81 -9.63
CA ALA A 524 14.11 -35.80 -9.32
C ALA A 524 15.53 -35.20 -9.23
N TYR A 525 15.75 -34.07 -9.90
CA TYR A 525 17.04 -33.38 -10.01
C TYR A 525 17.22 -32.28 -8.97
N GLY A 526 16.19 -32.04 -8.14
CA GLY A 526 16.18 -31.04 -7.09
C GLY A 526 15.82 -29.63 -7.58
N HIS A 527 15.31 -29.48 -8.80
CA HIS A 527 14.76 -28.23 -9.27
C HIS A 527 13.35 -28.01 -8.71
N LEU A 528 13.04 -26.75 -8.42
CA LEU A 528 11.67 -26.34 -8.11
C LEU A 528 10.90 -26.16 -9.40
N ARG A 529 9.63 -26.56 -9.43
CA ARG A 529 8.76 -26.37 -10.58
C ARG A 529 7.40 -25.80 -10.17
N GLU A 530 6.86 -24.95 -11.04
CA GLU A 530 5.46 -24.51 -10.97
C GLU A 530 4.53 -25.57 -11.59
N ASP A 531 3.22 -25.39 -11.46
CA ASP A 531 2.18 -26.16 -12.15
C ASP A 531 1.60 -25.29 -13.27
N THR A 532 2.27 -25.31 -14.42
CA THR A 532 2.09 -24.28 -15.47
C THR A 532 0.68 -24.31 -16.06
N ILE A 533 0.08 -25.51 -16.13
CA ILE A 533 -1.28 -25.74 -16.64
C ILE A 533 -2.33 -25.95 -15.54
N ASN A 534 -1.90 -25.97 -14.28
CA ASN A 534 -2.75 -26.07 -13.08
C ASN A 534 -3.62 -27.33 -13.07
N ASP A 535 -3.02 -28.48 -13.37
CA ASP A 535 -3.68 -29.78 -13.41
C ASP A 535 -3.28 -30.70 -12.23
N HIS A 536 -2.39 -30.22 -11.36
CA HIS A 536 -1.84 -30.90 -10.20
C HIS A 536 -1.07 -32.20 -10.53
N ARG A 537 -0.51 -32.26 -11.74
CA ARG A 537 0.41 -33.30 -12.19
C ARG A 537 1.76 -32.65 -12.47
N LEU A 538 2.84 -33.41 -12.27
CA LEU A 538 4.18 -32.96 -12.61
C LEU A 538 4.61 -33.60 -13.93
N VAL A 539 4.63 -32.80 -15.00
CA VAL A 539 5.11 -33.20 -16.33
C VAL A 539 6.24 -32.27 -16.74
N TYR A 540 7.46 -32.81 -16.84
CA TYR A 540 8.67 -31.99 -17.05
C TYR A 540 8.61 -31.08 -18.29
N SER A 541 8.00 -31.56 -19.37
CA SER A 541 7.84 -30.78 -20.61
C SER A 541 6.73 -29.74 -20.61
N GLN A 542 5.90 -29.70 -19.56
CA GLN A 542 4.80 -28.75 -19.43
C GLN A 542 5.04 -27.79 -18.27
N ASP A 543 5.60 -28.29 -17.17
CA ASP A 543 5.82 -27.58 -15.93
C ASP A 543 7.21 -26.97 -15.84
N LYS A 544 7.24 -25.64 -15.81
CA LYS A 544 8.49 -24.89 -15.87
C LYS A 544 9.32 -25.02 -14.60
N ILE A 545 10.63 -25.11 -14.78
CA ILE A 545 11.63 -24.96 -13.72
C ILE A 545 11.63 -23.50 -13.27
N ILE A 546 11.67 -23.28 -11.96
CA ILE A 546 11.70 -21.95 -11.37
C ILE A 546 13.00 -21.70 -10.62
N GLU A 547 13.51 -20.48 -10.70
CA GLU A 547 14.60 -19.99 -9.85
C GLU A 547 14.29 -18.62 -9.26
N TYR A 548 14.65 -18.45 -7.99
CA TYR A 548 14.52 -17.15 -7.33
C TYR A 548 15.67 -16.24 -7.74
N THR A 549 15.33 -15.03 -8.16
CA THR A 549 16.28 -13.96 -8.43
C THR A 549 15.88 -12.69 -7.69
N ILE A 550 16.78 -11.71 -7.64
CA ILE A 550 16.50 -10.40 -7.07
C ILE A 550 16.43 -9.44 -8.25
N GLY A 551 15.27 -8.78 -8.42
CA GLY A 551 15.08 -7.76 -9.43
C GLY A 551 15.94 -6.51 -9.15
N PRO A 552 16.09 -5.62 -10.14
CA PRO A 552 16.91 -4.39 -10.00
C PRO A 552 16.47 -3.49 -8.83
N SER A 553 15.18 -3.55 -8.46
CA SER A 553 14.57 -2.79 -7.35
C SER A 553 14.78 -3.44 -5.97
N GLY A 554 15.40 -4.62 -5.89
CA GLY A 554 15.55 -5.40 -4.65
C GLY A 554 14.44 -6.43 -4.41
N ASP A 555 13.48 -6.50 -5.32
CA ASP A 555 12.29 -7.34 -5.21
C ASP A 555 12.62 -8.80 -5.49
N THR A 556 11.95 -9.75 -4.82
CA THR A 556 12.09 -11.17 -5.18
C THR A 556 11.29 -11.47 -6.44
N MET A 557 11.99 -11.88 -7.50
CA MET A 557 11.44 -12.27 -8.79
C MET A 557 11.67 -13.76 -9.04
N ILE A 558 10.91 -14.34 -9.97
CA ILE A 558 11.00 -15.74 -10.37
C ILE A 558 11.39 -15.82 -11.85
N GLU A 559 12.49 -16.50 -12.12
CA GLU A 559 12.90 -16.87 -13.48
C GLU A 559 12.29 -18.22 -13.85
N LEU A 560 11.67 -18.29 -15.03
CA LEU A 560 11.00 -19.48 -15.54
C LEU A 560 11.81 -20.09 -16.68
N TYR A 561 12.02 -21.41 -16.65
CA TYR A 561 12.78 -22.15 -17.65
C TYR A 561 11.99 -23.35 -18.17
N SER A 562 11.96 -23.53 -19.49
CA SER A 562 11.39 -24.72 -20.14
C SER A 562 12.37 -25.89 -20.19
N ASP A 563 11.79 -27.09 -20.22
CA ASP A 563 12.44 -28.40 -20.33
C ASP A 563 11.67 -29.20 -21.38
N SER A 564 11.72 -28.74 -22.64
CA SER A 564 10.81 -29.18 -23.69
C SER A 564 11.03 -30.64 -24.12
N ASP A 565 12.24 -31.16 -23.90
CA ASP A 565 12.58 -32.56 -24.15
C ASP A 565 12.32 -33.49 -22.96
N GLY A 566 11.98 -32.93 -21.79
CA GLY A 566 11.58 -33.65 -20.59
C GLY A 566 12.73 -34.41 -19.93
N ASP A 567 13.97 -34.00 -20.15
CA ASP A 567 15.15 -34.66 -19.59
C ASP A 567 15.42 -34.26 -18.13
N GLY A 568 14.69 -33.25 -17.62
CA GLY A 568 14.81 -32.73 -16.26
C GLY A 568 15.81 -31.59 -16.10
N GLN A 569 16.39 -31.12 -17.20
CA GLN A 569 17.30 -29.99 -17.25
C GLN A 569 16.64 -28.81 -17.99
N LYS A 570 17.20 -27.63 -17.78
CA LYS A 570 16.77 -26.44 -18.52
C LYS A 570 17.28 -26.53 -19.96
N ASP A 571 16.42 -26.25 -20.93
CA ASP A 571 16.80 -26.21 -22.36
C ASP A 571 17.86 -25.11 -22.63
N ASN A 572 17.79 -23.99 -21.89
CA ASN A 572 18.63 -22.82 -22.06
C ASN A 572 19.14 -22.27 -20.72
N THR A 573 20.26 -21.53 -20.78
CA THR A 573 20.79 -20.80 -19.62
C THR A 573 20.12 -19.44 -19.40
N THR A 574 19.33 -18.96 -20.35
CA THR A 574 18.52 -17.74 -20.24
C THR A 574 17.08 -18.11 -19.93
N PRO A 575 16.40 -17.42 -18.99
CA PRO A 575 15.01 -17.71 -18.66
C PRO A 575 14.08 -17.36 -19.82
N ASP A 576 12.97 -18.09 -19.93
CA ASP A 576 11.89 -17.79 -20.88
C ASP A 576 11.13 -16.51 -20.47
N ALA A 577 11.04 -16.27 -19.16
CA ALA A 577 10.42 -15.10 -18.56
C ALA A 577 10.94 -14.88 -17.14
N THR A 578 10.94 -13.63 -16.70
CA THR A 578 11.16 -13.24 -15.31
C THR A 578 9.89 -12.56 -14.81
N VAL A 579 9.24 -13.16 -13.82
CA VAL A 579 7.91 -12.77 -13.33
C VAL A 579 7.93 -12.44 -11.84
N SER A 580 6.94 -11.70 -11.38
CA SER A 580 6.72 -11.50 -9.94
C SER A 580 6.29 -12.81 -9.27
N ILE A 581 6.57 -12.95 -7.96
CA ILE A 581 6.09 -14.07 -7.16
C ILE A 581 4.56 -14.21 -7.16
N ASP A 582 3.80 -13.15 -7.47
CA ASP A 582 2.33 -13.20 -7.56
C ASP A 582 1.83 -13.91 -8.82
N GLU A 583 2.65 -13.94 -9.87
CA GLU A 583 2.39 -14.59 -11.16
C GLU A 583 2.82 -16.06 -11.19
N LEU A 584 3.59 -16.49 -10.19
CA LEU A 584 3.95 -17.90 -10.00
C LEU A 584 2.68 -18.76 -9.92
N LYS A 585 2.70 -19.91 -10.59
CA LYS A 585 1.60 -20.86 -10.62
C LYS A 585 1.87 -22.07 -9.71
N PRO A 586 1.64 -21.97 -8.40
CA PRO A 586 1.83 -23.13 -7.52
C PRO A 586 0.77 -24.20 -7.78
N ILE A 587 1.03 -25.43 -7.31
CA ILE A 587 0.05 -26.54 -7.25
C ILE A 587 -1.24 -26.06 -6.58
N TRP A 588 -1.11 -25.24 -5.55
CA TRP A 588 -2.21 -24.51 -4.92
C TRP A 588 -1.67 -23.35 -4.08
N ALA A 589 -2.53 -22.34 -3.85
CA ALA A 589 -2.22 -21.18 -3.01
C ALA A 589 -3.27 -21.00 -1.90
N ALA A 590 -2.93 -21.40 -0.67
CA ALA A 590 -3.84 -21.46 0.46
C ALA A 590 -4.41 -20.08 0.84
N GLY A 591 -3.59 -19.02 0.77
CA GLY A 591 -4.03 -17.65 1.06
C GLY A 591 -5.16 -17.18 0.13
N LYS A 592 -5.05 -17.45 -1.18
CA LYS A 592 -6.08 -17.11 -2.19
C LYS A 592 -7.37 -17.90 -1.94
N LEU A 593 -7.26 -19.22 -1.74
CA LEU A 593 -8.41 -20.10 -1.42
C LEU A 593 -9.14 -19.64 -0.15
N LEU A 594 -8.38 -19.28 0.88
CA LEU A 594 -8.94 -18.81 2.14
C LEU A 594 -9.60 -17.43 2.02
N ALA A 595 -9.04 -16.53 1.19
CA ALA A 595 -9.64 -15.23 0.91
C ALA A 595 -10.99 -15.36 0.19
N LEU A 596 -11.12 -16.31 -0.74
CA LEU A 596 -12.35 -16.58 -1.48
C LEU A 596 -13.41 -17.33 -0.64
N ARG A 597 -12.98 -18.07 0.39
CA ARG A 597 -13.87 -18.81 1.28
C ARG A 597 -14.72 -17.89 2.15
N ASP A 598 -16.01 -18.22 2.26
CA ASP A 598 -16.92 -17.53 3.17
C ASP A 598 -16.53 -17.76 4.64
N HIS A 599 -16.47 -16.68 5.43
CA HIS A 599 -16.04 -16.71 6.83
C HIS A 599 -16.93 -17.60 7.73
N THR A 600 -18.21 -17.79 7.39
CA THR A 600 -19.14 -18.64 8.15
C THR A 600 -18.86 -20.13 7.95
N SER A 601 -18.28 -20.51 6.82
CA SER A 601 -17.93 -21.90 6.49
C SER A 601 -16.65 -22.42 7.15
N ARG A 602 -15.83 -21.53 7.75
CA ARG A 602 -14.55 -21.91 8.36
C ARG A 602 -14.73 -22.69 9.66
N THR A 603 -13.98 -23.77 9.81
CA THR A 603 -13.91 -24.55 11.05
C THR A 603 -12.74 -24.06 11.88
N ILE A 604 -13.02 -23.26 12.91
CA ILE A 604 -11.99 -22.78 13.85
C ILE A 604 -12.33 -23.35 15.21
N LYS A 605 -11.38 -24.04 15.84
CA LYS A 605 -11.50 -24.64 17.16
C LYS A 605 -10.71 -23.83 18.18
N THR A 606 -11.16 -23.88 19.43
CA THR A 606 -10.41 -23.33 20.57
C THR A 606 -10.73 -24.11 21.83
N PHE A 607 -9.93 -23.86 22.87
CA PHE A 607 -10.12 -24.41 24.21
C PHE A 607 -10.58 -23.30 25.15
N ILE A 608 -11.59 -23.60 25.96
CA ILE A 608 -12.02 -22.77 27.08
C ILE A 608 -11.99 -23.60 28.37
N ASP A 609 -11.14 -23.21 29.31
CA ASP A 609 -11.06 -23.89 30.62
C ASP A 609 -12.19 -23.41 31.54
N SER A 610 -13.42 -23.89 31.34
CA SER A 610 -14.58 -23.39 32.06
C SER A 610 -14.50 -23.61 33.57
N ASN A 611 -13.84 -24.70 34.00
CA ASN A 611 -13.69 -25.04 35.41
C ASN A 611 -12.34 -24.63 36.04
N ASN A 612 -11.45 -24.03 35.25
CA ASN A 612 -10.13 -23.50 35.64
C ASN A 612 -9.21 -24.58 36.24
N ASN A 613 -9.25 -25.81 35.71
CA ASN A 613 -8.45 -26.93 36.21
C ASN A 613 -7.19 -27.21 35.36
N GLY A 614 -7.00 -26.49 34.25
CA GLY A 614 -5.88 -26.64 33.32
C GLY A 614 -5.89 -27.94 32.52
N ARG A 615 -7.02 -28.61 32.38
CA ARG A 615 -7.21 -29.86 31.64
C ARG A 615 -8.30 -29.69 30.60
N VAL A 616 -8.22 -30.50 29.55
CA VAL A 616 -9.23 -30.49 28.48
C VAL A 616 -10.35 -31.44 28.88
N ASP A 617 -11.47 -30.91 29.34
CA ASP A 617 -12.66 -31.70 29.66
C ASP A 617 -13.67 -31.77 28.50
N THR A 618 -14.64 -32.68 28.62
CA THR A 618 -15.71 -32.82 27.62
C THR A 618 -16.54 -31.53 27.56
N GLY A 619 -16.59 -30.91 26.38
CA GLY A 619 -17.33 -29.67 26.14
C GLY A 619 -16.48 -28.39 26.21
N GLU A 620 -15.18 -28.49 26.53
CA GLU A 620 -14.27 -27.34 26.61
C GLU A 620 -13.49 -27.10 25.32
N PHE A 621 -13.35 -28.13 24.48
CA PHE A 621 -12.87 -27.98 23.11
C PHE A 621 -14.04 -27.64 22.19
N ILE A 622 -14.18 -26.36 21.87
CA ILE A 622 -15.37 -25.78 21.22
C ILE A 622 -15.04 -25.13 19.88
N ASP A 623 -16.08 -24.79 19.11
CA ASP A 623 -15.92 -23.96 17.92
C ASP A 623 -15.76 -22.48 18.29
N PHE A 624 -14.78 -21.82 17.70
CA PHE A 624 -14.64 -20.36 17.74
C PHE A 624 -15.62 -19.72 16.73
N LYS A 625 -16.88 -19.56 17.15
CA LYS A 625 -17.98 -19.02 16.33
C LYS A 625 -18.99 -18.26 17.17
N ASP A 626 -19.79 -17.43 16.51
CA ASP A 626 -20.75 -16.52 17.16
C ASP A 626 -21.74 -17.23 18.09
N ASN A 627 -22.15 -18.47 17.77
CA ASN A 627 -23.00 -19.27 18.65
C ASN A 627 -22.41 -19.52 20.05
N ASN A 628 -21.07 -19.45 20.19
CA ASN A 628 -20.36 -19.61 21.45
C ASN A 628 -19.92 -18.26 22.06
N ARG A 629 -20.40 -17.11 21.55
CA ARG A 629 -19.94 -15.78 21.99
C ARG A 629 -20.07 -15.56 23.49
N ASN A 630 -21.10 -16.09 24.13
CA ASN A 630 -21.31 -15.90 25.57
C ASN A 630 -20.19 -16.55 26.39
N ASN A 631 -19.73 -17.72 25.95
CA ASN A 631 -18.63 -18.43 26.59
C ASN A 631 -17.27 -17.83 26.23
N LEU A 632 -17.13 -17.23 25.04
CA LEU A 632 -15.88 -16.65 24.53
C LEU A 632 -15.64 -15.21 24.98
N ARG A 633 -16.69 -14.43 25.25
CA ARG A 633 -16.63 -13.01 25.64
C ARG A 633 -15.56 -12.71 26.70
N PRO A 634 -15.50 -13.40 27.86
CA PRO A 634 -14.52 -13.07 28.89
C PRO A 634 -13.08 -13.35 28.43
N TYR A 635 -12.86 -14.40 27.62
CA TYR A 635 -11.54 -14.72 27.07
C TYR A 635 -11.06 -13.72 26.03
N LEU A 636 -11.97 -13.06 25.31
CA LEU A 636 -11.64 -12.07 24.26
C LEU A 636 -11.44 -10.65 24.81
N ARG A 637 -11.59 -10.43 26.13
CA ARG A 637 -11.62 -9.09 26.75
C ARG A 637 -12.67 -8.18 26.10
N ALA A 638 -13.80 -8.77 25.69
CA ALA A 638 -14.91 -8.06 25.11
C ALA A 638 -15.78 -7.44 26.23
N ALA A 639 -16.09 -6.15 26.10
CA ALA A 639 -16.89 -5.40 27.05
C ALA A 639 -18.32 -5.93 27.15
N ASP A 640 -18.87 -6.43 26.04
CA ASP A 640 -20.21 -7.01 25.96
C ASP A 640 -20.29 -8.08 24.86
N GLU A 641 -21.45 -8.73 24.74
CA GLU A 641 -21.71 -9.75 23.72
C GLU A 641 -21.65 -9.20 22.28
N THR A 642 -21.92 -7.91 22.08
CA THR A 642 -21.88 -7.27 20.75
C THR A 642 -20.43 -7.08 20.29
N GLU A 643 -19.55 -6.63 21.17
CA GLU A 643 -18.12 -6.56 20.90
C GLU A 643 -17.54 -7.97 20.68
N ALA A 644 -17.95 -8.95 21.49
CA ALA A 644 -17.50 -10.34 21.32
C ALA A 644 -17.89 -10.88 19.93
N GLN A 645 -19.14 -10.67 19.49
CA GLN A 645 -19.58 -11.06 18.15
C GLN A 645 -18.71 -10.42 17.06
N LYS A 646 -18.45 -9.11 17.14
CA LYS A 646 -17.61 -8.40 16.17
C LYS A 646 -16.17 -8.93 16.13
N ILE A 647 -15.56 -9.17 17.30
CA ILE A 647 -14.21 -9.75 17.39
C ILE A 647 -14.20 -11.15 16.77
N ILE A 648 -15.16 -12.01 17.14
CA ILE A 648 -15.25 -13.38 16.62
C ILE A 648 -15.38 -13.36 15.10
N ASN A 649 -16.30 -12.57 14.56
CA ASN A 649 -16.52 -12.49 13.13
C ASN A 649 -15.31 -11.92 12.39
N PHE A 650 -14.66 -10.89 12.94
CA PHE A 650 -13.43 -10.34 12.39
C PHE A 650 -12.33 -11.41 12.29
N ILE A 651 -12.03 -12.11 13.39
CA ILE A 651 -11.01 -13.18 13.40
C ILE A 651 -11.36 -14.31 12.42
N ARG A 652 -12.64 -14.64 12.28
CA ARG A 652 -13.11 -15.62 11.28
C ARG A 652 -12.94 -15.14 9.84
N GLY A 653 -12.89 -13.84 9.60
CA GLY A 653 -12.62 -13.25 8.28
C GLY A 653 -13.74 -12.39 7.71
N GLU A 654 -14.60 -11.80 8.55
CA GLU A 654 -15.51 -10.72 8.14
C GLU A 654 -14.81 -9.36 8.24
N GLN A 655 -15.00 -8.48 7.26
CA GLN A 655 -14.56 -7.08 7.37
C GLN A 655 -15.54 -6.31 8.26
N ILE A 656 -15.05 -5.67 9.31
CA ILE A 656 -15.87 -4.90 10.25
C ILE A 656 -15.48 -3.42 10.17
N SER A 657 -16.45 -2.54 9.96
CA SER A 657 -16.21 -1.09 9.91
C SER A 657 -15.63 -0.58 11.24
N GLY A 658 -14.56 0.20 11.15
CA GLY A 658 -13.84 0.74 12.30
C GLY A 658 -12.81 -0.22 12.92
N TYR A 659 -12.67 -1.43 12.38
CA TYR A 659 -11.53 -2.32 12.61
C TYR A 659 -10.56 -2.27 11.44
N ARG A 660 -9.35 -2.78 11.68
CA ARG A 660 -8.27 -2.86 10.72
C ARG A 660 -8.74 -3.39 9.36
N ASP A 661 -8.24 -2.75 8.31
CA ASP A 661 -8.53 -3.14 6.93
C ASP A 661 -7.74 -4.38 6.49
N ARG A 662 -8.43 -5.29 5.80
CA ARG A 662 -7.87 -6.53 5.23
C ARG A 662 -8.49 -6.90 3.88
N GLU A 663 -9.22 -5.98 3.24
CA GLU A 663 -9.88 -6.24 1.96
C GLU A 663 -8.97 -5.96 0.76
N LEU A 664 -8.77 -6.97 -0.09
CA LEU A 664 -8.00 -6.95 -1.33
C LEU A 664 -8.84 -7.38 -2.53
N THR A 665 -8.36 -7.07 -3.73
CA THR A 665 -8.76 -7.73 -4.97
C THR A 665 -8.03 -9.06 -5.11
N VAL A 666 -8.79 -10.16 -5.17
CA VAL A 666 -8.27 -11.53 -5.33
C VAL A 666 -8.95 -12.15 -6.53
N GLU A 667 -8.16 -12.62 -7.51
CA GLU A 667 -8.65 -13.23 -8.77
C GLU A 667 -9.73 -12.37 -9.47
N GLY A 668 -9.48 -11.07 -9.57
CA GLY A 668 -10.39 -10.11 -10.21
C GLY A 668 -11.65 -9.77 -9.39
N GLN A 669 -11.83 -10.35 -8.20
CA GLN A 669 -12.93 -10.04 -7.29
C GLN A 669 -12.46 -9.06 -6.21
N SER A 670 -12.98 -7.84 -6.23
CA SER A 670 -12.69 -6.82 -5.21
C SER A 670 -13.42 -7.10 -3.89
N GLY A 671 -12.90 -6.53 -2.79
CA GLY A 671 -13.53 -6.62 -1.46
C GLY A 671 -13.42 -7.99 -0.79
N LYS A 672 -12.39 -8.78 -1.11
CA LYS A 672 -12.13 -10.07 -0.46
C LYS A 672 -11.22 -9.88 0.74
N VAL A 673 -11.65 -10.36 1.90
CA VAL A 673 -10.83 -10.32 3.12
C VAL A 673 -9.69 -11.33 3.03
N TRP A 674 -8.45 -10.87 3.10
CA TRP A 674 -7.27 -11.72 3.28
C TRP A 674 -7.23 -12.23 4.72
N LYS A 675 -7.43 -13.53 4.90
CA LYS A 675 -7.67 -14.14 6.22
C LYS A 675 -6.42 -14.75 6.86
N LEU A 676 -5.40 -15.08 6.05
CA LEU A 676 -4.17 -15.70 6.52
C LEU A 676 -3.20 -14.61 7.00
N GLY A 677 -2.89 -14.64 8.30
CA GLY A 677 -1.89 -13.77 8.90
C GLY A 677 -0.48 -14.13 8.46
N ASP A 678 0.47 -13.21 8.66
CA ASP A 678 1.87 -13.43 8.32
C ASP A 678 2.47 -14.66 9.03
N ILE A 679 3.32 -15.38 8.30
CA ILE A 679 4.04 -16.57 8.77
C ILE A 679 5.52 -16.20 8.78
N VAL A 680 6.05 -15.91 9.96
CA VAL A 680 7.41 -15.36 10.11
C VAL A 680 8.44 -16.46 10.37
N TYR A 681 8.22 -17.30 11.38
CA TYR A 681 9.17 -18.34 11.78
C TYR A 681 8.58 -19.74 11.72
N SER A 682 7.26 -19.88 11.83
CA SER A 682 6.62 -21.19 11.79
C SER A 682 6.79 -21.85 10.42
N THR A 683 7.84 -22.65 10.25
CA THR A 683 8.03 -23.46 9.05
C THR A 683 6.85 -24.44 8.90
N PRO A 684 6.21 -24.50 7.71
CA PRO A 684 5.18 -25.49 7.43
C PRO A 684 5.68 -26.92 7.69
N THR A 685 4.86 -27.72 8.37
CA THR A 685 5.21 -29.10 8.75
C THR A 685 4.26 -30.09 8.08
N VAL A 686 4.83 -30.97 7.27
CA VAL A 686 4.11 -31.93 6.43
C VAL A 686 3.89 -33.23 7.20
N VAL A 687 2.67 -33.77 7.10
CA VAL A 687 2.29 -35.08 7.64
C VAL A 687 1.63 -35.88 6.53
N GLY A 688 2.37 -36.86 6.02
CA GLY A 688 1.88 -37.88 5.10
C GLY A 688 2.13 -39.26 5.70
N ARG A 689 2.70 -40.18 4.92
CA ARG A 689 3.13 -41.52 5.39
C ARG A 689 3.89 -41.45 6.73
N PRO A 690 3.59 -42.33 7.71
CA PRO A 690 4.30 -42.34 9.00
C PRO A 690 5.81 -42.58 8.81
N ALA A 691 6.62 -41.55 9.08
CA ALA A 691 8.07 -41.57 8.85
C ALA A 691 8.88 -42.20 10.00
N SER A 692 8.27 -42.40 11.17
CA SER A 692 9.00 -42.79 12.38
C SER A 692 9.56 -44.22 12.35
N ASN A 693 9.03 -45.09 11.48
CA ASN A 693 9.53 -46.45 11.20
C ASN A 693 9.96 -47.26 12.44
N PHE A 694 9.18 -47.23 13.54
CA PHE A 694 9.55 -47.83 14.83
C PHE A 694 9.79 -49.34 14.76
N ASN A 695 9.11 -50.03 13.85
CA ASN A 695 9.32 -51.45 13.57
C ASN A 695 10.70 -51.73 12.96
N VAL A 696 11.23 -50.82 12.14
CA VAL A 696 12.54 -50.97 11.47
C VAL A 696 13.67 -50.53 12.40
N ILE A 697 13.54 -49.35 13.00
CA ILE A 697 14.62 -48.72 13.78
C ILE A 697 14.74 -49.33 15.18
N TYR A 698 13.61 -49.66 15.82
CA TYR A 698 13.56 -50.10 17.22
C TYR A 698 12.98 -51.51 17.40
N SER A 699 12.65 -52.21 16.32
CA SER A 699 12.03 -53.55 16.35
C SER A 699 10.74 -53.62 17.17
N ASP A 700 9.97 -52.52 17.22
CA ASP A 700 8.67 -52.47 17.89
C ASP A 700 7.56 -52.88 16.90
N ASP A 701 7.29 -54.18 16.82
CA ASP A 701 6.27 -54.75 15.91
C ASP A 701 4.85 -54.22 16.18
N SER A 702 4.60 -53.64 17.35
CA SER A 702 3.29 -53.05 17.65
C SER A 702 2.97 -51.83 16.78
N TYR A 703 3.98 -51.25 16.12
CA TYR A 703 3.85 -50.14 15.18
C TYR A 703 3.37 -50.56 13.78
N VAL A 704 3.56 -51.83 13.39
CA VAL A 704 3.24 -52.30 12.02
C VAL A 704 1.76 -52.09 11.67
N PRO A 705 0.77 -52.44 12.52
CA PRO A 705 -0.64 -52.21 12.18
C PRO A 705 -1.01 -50.74 12.02
N TYR A 706 -0.32 -49.86 12.76
CA TYR A 706 -0.49 -48.42 12.65
C TYR A 706 0.09 -47.89 11.33
N TYR A 707 1.30 -48.33 11.00
CA TYR A 707 1.95 -47.99 9.73
C TYR A 707 1.13 -48.43 8.52
N GLU A 708 0.69 -49.70 8.48
CA GLU A 708 -0.10 -50.24 7.37
C GLU A 708 -1.44 -49.52 7.19
N LYS A 709 -2.04 -49.02 8.28
CA LYS A 709 -3.28 -48.24 8.21
C LYS A 709 -3.06 -46.85 7.60
N TYR A 710 -1.96 -46.19 7.97
CA TYR A 710 -1.73 -44.77 7.66
C TYR A 710 -0.68 -44.52 6.58
N LYS A 711 -0.06 -45.56 6.00
CA LYS A 711 0.97 -45.41 4.96
C LYS A 711 0.49 -44.66 3.71
N ASP A 712 -0.79 -44.80 3.37
CA ASP A 712 -1.43 -44.21 2.19
C ASP A 712 -2.36 -43.04 2.57
N ARG A 713 -2.15 -42.43 3.74
CA ARG A 713 -2.97 -41.28 4.20
C ARG A 713 -2.66 -40.03 3.40
N ASP A 714 -3.66 -39.18 3.27
CA ASP A 714 -3.56 -37.86 2.69
C ASP A 714 -2.46 -37.01 3.33
N VAL A 715 -1.86 -36.14 2.50
CA VAL A 715 -0.85 -35.19 2.92
C VAL A 715 -1.53 -33.97 3.54
N MET A 716 -1.20 -33.71 4.79
CA MET A 716 -1.62 -32.53 5.55
C MET A 716 -0.41 -31.64 5.81
N VAL A 717 -0.61 -30.32 5.77
CA VAL A 717 0.43 -29.35 6.11
C VAL A 717 -0.06 -28.44 7.22
N TYR A 718 0.71 -28.36 8.30
CA TYR A 718 0.39 -27.58 9.48
C TYR A 718 1.33 -26.40 9.61
N VAL A 719 0.78 -25.22 9.88
CA VAL A 719 1.56 -23.99 10.01
C VAL A 719 0.91 -23.03 11.01
N GLY A 720 1.70 -22.48 11.92
CA GLY A 720 1.30 -21.37 12.78
C GLY A 720 1.37 -20.03 12.05
N ALA A 721 0.42 -19.14 12.30
CA ALA A 721 0.38 -17.80 11.75
C ALA A 721 0.10 -16.74 12.83
N ASN A 722 0.52 -15.50 12.54
CA ASN A 722 0.33 -14.34 13.41
C ASN A 722 -1.07 -13.70 13.32
N ASP A 723 -2.05 -14.44 12.81
CA ASP A 723 -3.48 -14.16 13.00
C ASP A 723 -4.06 -14.87 14.24
N GLY A 724 -3.22 -15.60 14.98
CA GLY A 724 -3.61 -16.28 16.20
C GLY A 724 -3.75 -17.80 16.08
N MET A 725 -3.56 -18.36 14.89
CA MET A 725 -4.00 -19.72 14.60
C MET A 725 -2.86 -20.66 14.23
N LEU A 726 -3.00 -21.92 14.61
CA LEU A 726 -2.43 -23.03 13.86
C LEU A 726 -3.42 -23.40 12.75
N HIS A 727 -3.00 -23.38 11.50
CA HIS A 727 -3.78 -23.79 10.34
C HIS A 727 -3.43 -25.22 9.92
N ALA A 728 -4.44 -25.98 9.48
CA ALA A 728 -4.29 -27.30 8.89
C ALA A 728 -4.80 -27.28 7.43
N PHE A 729 -3.86 -27.34 6.49
CA PHE A 729 -4.14 -27.34 5.05
C PHE A 729 -4.06 -28.76 4.49
N TRP A 730 -5.02 -29.11 3.63
CA TRP A 730 -5.04 -30.40 2.95
C TRP A 730 -4.36 -30.28 1.59
N ALA A 731 -3.22 -30.94 1.40
CA ALA A 731 -2.50 -30.91 0.13
C ALA A 731 -3.07 -31.91 -0.90
N GLY A 732 -3.89 -32.87 -0.46
CA GLY A 732 -4.38 -33.97 -1.30
C GLY A 732 -3.71 -35.29 -0.95
N LYS A 733 -4.07 -36.33 -1.72
CA LYS A 733 -3.35 -37.59 -1.69
C LYS A 733 -2.34 -37.64 -2.84
N TYR A 734 -1.07 -37.78 -2.47
CA TYR A 734 0.04 -37.85 -3.40
C TYR A 734 0.20 -39.25 -3.98
N HIS A 735 0.46 -39.32 -5.27
CA HIS A 735 0.80 -40.54 -6.01
C HIS A 735 2.13 -40.33 -6.71
N GLU A 736 3.04 -41.29 -6.54
CA GLU A 736 4.35 -41.31 -7.18
C GLU A 736 4.22 -41.89 -8.60
N GLY A 737 4.84 -41.24 -9.58
CA GLY A 737 4.83 -41.65 -10.99
C GLY A 737 3.54 -41.34 -11.75
N ASP A 738 3.34 -42.11 -12.83
CA ASP A 738 2.33 -41.92 -13.88
C ASP A 738 0.87 -41.98 -13.36
N ASP A 739 0.01 -41.06 -13.81
CA ASP A 739 -1.43 -41.13 -13.53
C ASP A 739 -2.09 -42.14 -14.49
N PRO A 740 -2.67 -43.25 -13.98
CA PRO A 740 -3.28 -44.26 -14.86
C PRO A 740 -4.48 -43.73 -15.67
N ASN A 741 -4.95 -42.51 -15.42
CA ASN A 741 -6.05 -41.87 -16.13
C ASN A 741 -5.59 -40.93 -17.27
N THR A 742 -4.30 -40.62 -17.40
CA THR A 742 -3.74 -39.79 -18.47
C THR A 742 -3.09 -40.69 -19.53
N ASN A 743 -3.68 -40.72 -20.73
CA ASN A 743 -3.13 -41.55 -21.81
C ASN A 743 -2.11 -40.77 -22.64
N GLY A 744 -0.86 -41.22 -22.64
CA GLY A 744 0.19 -40.72 -23.54
C GLY A 744 0.97 -39.52 -23.04
N ILE A 745 0.85 -39.20 -21.75
CA ILE A 745 1.67 -38.24 -21.01
C ILE A 745 2.27 -39.06 -19.86
N GLU A 746 3.56 -38.88 -19.56
CA GLU A 746 4.23 -39.55 -18.44
C GLU A 746 4.44 -38.51 -17.34
N GLU A 747 3.75 -38.68 -16.22
CA GLU A 747 3.92 -37.82 -15.03
C GLU A 747 5.00 -38.38 -14.09
N ALA A 748 5.75 -37.48 -13.45
CA ALA A 748 6.67 -37.84 -12.37
C ALA A 748 5.95 -38.00 -11.01
N GLY A 749 4.77 -37.39 -10.86
CA GLY A 749 3.92 -37.54 -9.69
C GLY A 749 2.71 -36.60 -9.75
N TRP A 750 1.70 -36.85 -8.92
CA TRP A 750 0.45 -36.09 -8.98
C TRP A 750 -0.32 -36.09 -7.65
N TYR A 751 -1.15 -35.07 -7.47
CA TYR A 751 -2.12 -35.03 -6.36
C TYR A 751 -3.54 -35.31 -6.82
N SER A 752 -4.24 -36.06 -5.97
CA SER A 752 -5.65 -36.36 -6.14
C SER A 752 -6.48 -35.86 -4.97
N ALA A 753 -7.73 -35.49 -5.28
CA ALA A 753 -8.76 -35.18 -4.29
C ALA A 753 -9.65 -36.42 -3.97
N GLU A 754 -9.19 -37.64 -4.27
CA GLU A 754 -10.02 -38.86 -4.25
C GLU A 754 -10.60 -39.21 -2.86
N SER A 755 -9.90 -38.82 -1.81
CA SER A 755 -10.30 -39.04 -0.42
C SER A 755 -11.51 -38.20 -0.01
N ASN A 756 -11.81 -37.12 -0.75
CA ASN A 756 -12.92 -36.18 -0.51
C ASN A 756 -12.96 -35.64 0.93
N ILE A 757 -11.80 -35.48 1.57
CA ILE A 757 -11.75 -34.95 2.94
C ILE A 757 -11.92 -33.43 2.95
N GLY A 758 -11.73 -32.81 1.79
CA GLY A 758 -12.01 -31.43 1.48
C GLY A 758 -12.58 -31.27 0.06
N THR A 759 -12.89 -30.04 -0.32
CA THR A 759 -13.37 -29.63 -1.64
C THR A 759 -12.28 -29.29 -2.66
N ASN A 760 -11.13 -28.76 -2.24
CA ASN A 760 -10.05 -28.30 -3.11
C ASN A 760 -8.68 -28.58 -2.48
N LEU A 761 -7.69 -28.90 -3.30
CA LEU A 761 -6.30 -28.99 -2.81
C LEU A 761 -5.84 -27.63 -2.27
N GLY A 762 -5.08 -27.65 -1.19
CA GLY A 762 -4.60 -26.47 -0.49
C GLY A 762 -5.61 -25.79 0.43
N GLU A 763 -6.83 -26.32 0.56
CA GLU A 763 -7.83 -25.68 1.42
C GLU A 763 -7.54 -25.91 2.92
N GLU A 764 -7.97 -24.95 3.75
CA GLU A 764 -7.94 -25.07 5.20
C GLU A 764 -9.05 -26.02 5.69
N LEU A 765 -8.72 -27.19 6.25
CA LEU A 765 -9.74 -28.06 6.83
C LEU A 765 -10.24 -27.52 8.19
N TRP A 766 -9.30 -27.06 9.00
CA TRP A 766 -9.56 -26.43 10.29
C TRP A 766 -8.39 -25.57 10.74
N ALA A 767 -8.67 -24.70 11.72
CA ALA A 767 -7.67 -23.95 12.46
C ALA A 767 -7.87 -24.09 13.97
N TYR A 768 -6.80 -23.96 14.76
CA TYR A 768 -6.84 -24.00 16.22
C TYR A 768 -6.26 -22.72 16.83
N ILE A 769 -7.01 -22.11 17.74
CA ILE A 769 -6.58 -20.97 18.55
C ILE A 769 -6.33 -21.46 19.98
N PRO A 770 -5.10 -21.38 20.50
CA PRO A 770 -4.79 -21.73 21.87
C PRO A 770 -5.55 -20.89 22.90
N TYR A 771 -5.94 -21.51 24.01
CA TYR A 771 -6.65 -20.87 25.12
C TYR A 771 -5.91 -19.63 25.64
N ASN A 772 -4.60 -19.77 25.84
CA ASN A 772 -3.75 -18.71 26.38
C ASN A 772 -3.58 -17.50 25.46
N LEU A 773 -4.04 -17.60 24.22
CA LEU A 773 -3.89 -16.58 23.20
C LEU A 773 -5.18 -15.80 22.93
N LEU A 774 -6.34 -16.32 23.38
CA LEU A 774 -7.64 -15.70 23.16
C LEU A 774 -7.69 -14.21 23.56
N PRO A 775 -7.10 -13.76 24.69
CA PRO A 775 -7.15 -12.35 25.08
C PRO A 775 -6.32 -11.42 24.19
N HIS A 776 -5.39 -11.97 23.42
CA HIS A 776 -4.50 -11.22 22.54
C HIS A 776 -5.18 -10.89 21.21
N LEU A 777 -6.15 -11.71 20.76
CA LEU A 777 -6.85 -11.53 19.48
C LEU A 777 -7.52 -10.18 19.33
N LYS A 778 -7.92 -9.54 20.45
CA LYS A 778 -8.49 -8.18 20.44
C LYS A 778 -7.55 -7.15 19.80
N TRP A 779 -6.24 -7.39 19.80
CA TRP A 779 -5.28 -6.49 19.17
C TRP A 779 -5.38 -6.49 17.65
N LEU A 780 -5.72 -7.62 17.03
CA LEU A 780 -5.87 -7.72 15.57
C LEU A 780 -6.97 -6.80 15.02
N THR A 781 -7.93 -6.40 15.86
CA THR A 781 -9.02 -5.49 15.47
C THR A 781 -8.61 -4.02 15.45
N ASP A 782 -7.44 -3.64 15.98
CA ASP A 782 -7.01 -2.24 16.10
C ASP A 782 -6.66 -1.64 14.73
N ASN A 783 -7.23 -0.48 14.38
CA ASN A 783 -6.94 0.22 13.12
C ASN A 783 -5.46 0.59 12.96
N ASN A 784 -4.77 0.85 14.07
CA ASN A 784 -3.35 1.16 14.11
C ASN A 784 -2.55 -0.05 14.60
N TYR A 785 -2.95 -1.25 14.19
CA TYR A 785 -2.28 -2.48 14.57
C TYR A 785 -0.78 -2.41 14.25
N SER A 786 0.00 -2.60 15.29
CA SER A 786 1.44 -2.84 15.20
C SER A 786 1.66 -4.33 15.41
N HIS A 787 2.57 -4.91 14.65
CA HIS A 787 2.74 -6.37 14.61
C HIS A 787 3.05 -6.96 15.98
N VAL A 788 2.34 -8.03 16.33
CA VAL A 788 2.54 -8.85 17.52
C VAL A 788 2.65 -10.31 17.07
N TYR A 789 3.54 -11.07 17.70
CA TYR A 789 3.65 -12.51 17.45
C TYR A 789 2.51 -13.26 18.14
N TYR A 790 2.01 -14.30 17.49
CA TYR A 790 0.97 -15.18 18.03
C TYR A 790 1.41 -16.65 18.05
N VAL A 791 0.98 -17.46 17.08
CA VAL A 791 1.40 -18.86 16.94
C VAL A 791 2.52 -18.89 15.91
N ASP A 792 3.77 -18.82 16.37
CA ASP A 792 4.93 -18.65 15.48
C ASP A 792 5.98 -19.77 15.62
N LEU A 793 5.80 -20.73 16.53
CA LEU A 793 6.72 -21.87 16.63
C LEU A 793 6.42 -22.89 15.52
N LYS A 794 7.47 -23.37 14.83
CA LYS A 794 7.37 -24.52 13.92
C LYS A 794 6.64 -25.68 14.65
N PRO A 795 5.55 -26.23 14.08
CA PRO A 795 4.89 -27.39 14.67
C PRO A 795 5.84 -28.60 14.71
N MET A 796 5.87 -29.31 15.84
CA MET A 796 6.56 -30.59 15.95
C MET A 796 5.54 -31.71 15.79
N VAL A 797 5.82 -32.69 14.93
CA VAL A 797 4.98 -33.87 14.76
C VAL A 797 5.74 -35.13 15.18
N ALA A 798 5.05 -36.08 15.80
CA ALA A 798 5.60 -37.39 16.08
C ALA A 798 4.53 -38.47 16.23
N ASP A 799 4.90 -39.70 15.88
CA ASP A 799 4.10 -40.88 16.20
C ASP A 799 4.44 -41.39 17.60
N VAL A 800 3.43 -41.56 18.45
CA VAL A 800 3.57 -41.92 19.86
C VAL A 800 2.57 -43.01 20.26
N LYS A 801 2.94 -43.81 21.26
CA LYS A 801 2.09 -44.88 21.81
C LYS A 801 1.54 -44.49 23.18
N ILE A 802 0.56 -43.57 23.19
CA ILE A 802 -0.04 -43.02 24.43
C ILE A 802 -1.56 -43.19 24.49
N PHE A 803 -2.16 -43.71 23.42
CA PHE A 803 -3.61 -43.77 23.28
C PHE A 803 -4.17 -45.11 23.76
N PRO A 804 -5.43 -45.13 24.23
CA PRO A 804 -6.19 -46.38 24.29
C PRO A 804 -6.24 -47.02 22.89
N ALA A 805 -6.08 -48.33 22.81
CA ALA A 805 -6.19 -49.03 21.53
C ALA A 805 -7.63 -48.97 21.03
N ASP A 806 -7.82 -48.39 19.85
CA ASP A 806 -9.10 -48.31 19.15
C ASP A 806 -8.90 -48.41 17.62
N ALA A 807 -9.94 -48.14 16.85
CA ALA A 807 -9.87 -48.23 15.39
C ALA A 807 -8.89 -47.21 14.80
N ASP A 808 -8.82 -46.00 15.36
CA ASP A 808 -7.95 -44.89 14.93
C ASP A 808 -6.54 -45.01 15.49
N HIS A 809 -6.40 -45.66 16.64
CA HIS A 809 -5.15 -45.89 17.32
C HIS A 809 -4.80 -47.39 17.43
N PRO A 810 -4.46 -48.09 16.33
CA PRO A 810 -4.02 -49.48 16.38
C PRO A 810 -2.90 -49.68 17.41
N ASN A 811 -3.11 -50.59 18.37
CA ASN A 811 -2.21 -50.86 19.49
C ASN A 811 -1.86 -49.62 20.36
N GLY A 812 -2.65 -48.55 20.28
CA GLY A 812 -2.45 -47.30 21.03
C GLY A 812 -1.49 -46.30 20.36
N TRP A 813 -1.09 -46.53 19.11
CA TRP A 813 -0.27 -45.61 18.32
C TRP A 813 -1.11 -44.52 17.66
N GLY A 814 -0.60 -43.30 17.64
CA GLY A 814 -1.20 -42.15 16.95
C GLY A 814 -0.17 -41.09 16.60
N THR A 815 -0.52 -40.17 15.71
CA THR A 815 0.29 -38.99 15.38
C THR A 815 -0.17 -37.81 16.22
N ILE A 816 0.74 -37.20 16.96
CA ILE A 816 0.49 -35.94 17.68
C ILE A 816 1.22 -34.78 17.03
N LEU A 817 0.65 -33.59 17.15
CA LEU A 817 1.26 -32.32 16.81
C LEU A 817 1.41 -31.49 18.08
N ILE A 818 2.59 -30.90 18.28
CA ILE A 818 2.88 -29.96 19.35
C ILE A 818 3.20 -28.60 18.73
N GLY A 819 2.41 -27.59 19.11
CA GLY A 819 2.63 -26.20 18.72
C GLY A 819 3.06 -25.34 19.89
N GLY A 820 3.53 -24.13 19.58
CA GLY A 820 3.92 -23.13 20.56
C GLY A 820 3.79 -21.73 19.99
N MET A 821 3.83 -20.74 20.88
CA MET A 821 3.64 -19.34 20.52
C MET A 821 4.97 -18.62 20.22
N ARG A 822 6.10 -19.22 20.58
CA ARG A 822 7.43 -18.60 20.44
C ARG A 822 7.46 -17.24 21.16
N LEU A 823 7.51 -16.13 20.42
CA LEU A 823 7.49 -14.76 20.95
C LEU A 823 6.07 -14.25 21.24
N GLY A 824 5.04 -15.02 20.93
CA GLY A 824 3.65 -14.72 21.25
C GLY A 824 3.20 -15.17 22.63
N GLY A 825 1.98 -14.75 23.00
CA GLY A 825 1.39 -15.08 24.31
C GLY A 825 1.96 -14.26 25.46
N GLY A 826 2.25 -12.98 25.26
CA GLY A 826 2.69 -12.10 26.35
C GLY A 826 1.75 -12.13 27.56
N THR A 827 2.23 -11.92 28.79
CA THR A 827 1.38 -12.09 29.99
C THR A 827 0.22 -11.08 30.01
N ILE A 828 -1.03 -11.55 30.08
CA ILE A 828 -2.24 -10.73 30.24
C ILE A 828 -3.05 -11.23 31.43
N ASN A 829 -3.47 -10.31 32.31
CA ASN A 829 -4.44 -10.60 33.36
C ASN A 829 -5.83 -10.13 32.93
N VAL A 830 -6.84 -10.98 33.09
CA VAL A 830 -8.23 -10.66 32.78
C VAL A 830 -9.07 -10.97 34.01
N THR A 831 -9.80 -9.96 34.49
CA THR A 831 -10.79 -10.11 35.56
C THR A 831 -12.18 -10.03 34.95
N ASP A 832 -12.89 -11.16 34.93
CA ASP A 832 -14.22 -11.26 34.32
C ASP A 832 -14.99 -12.49 34.87
N ASP A 833 -16.26 -12.62 34.50
CA ASP A 833 -17.06 -13.83 34.77
C ASP A 833 -16.89 -14.86 33.64
N PHE A 834 -16.21 -15.96 33.95
CA PHE A 834 -15.95 -17.08 33.04
C PHE A 834 -17.00 -18.21 33.17
N GLY A 835 -18.14 -17.94 33.81
CA GLY A 835 -19.26 -18.87 33.96
C GLY A 835 -19.46 -19.39 35.38
N ASN A 836 -18.53 -19.10 36.29
CA ASN A 836 -18.56 -19.50 37.71
C ASN A 836 -18.43 -18.30 38.66
N GLY A 837 -18.78 -17.10 38.19
CA GLY A 837 -18.60 -15.84 38.90
C GLY A 837 -17.32 -15.11 38.50
N VAL A 838 -17.17 -13.88 38.99
CA VAL A 838 -16.03 -13.02 38.65
C VAL A 838 -14.74 -13.57 39.27
N GLU A 839 -13.77 -13.86 38.40
CA GLU A 839 -12.45 -14.33 38.79
C GLU A 839 -11.36 -13.62 37.97
N ASN A 840 -10.13 -13.67 38.46
CA ASN A 840 -8.97 -13.12 37.77
C ASN A 840 -8.10 -14.25 37.23
N ARG A 841 -7.93 -14.31 35.91
CA ARG A 841 -7.12 -15.31 35.21
C ARG A 841 -5.91 -14.67 34.54
N THR A 842 -4.80 -15.39 34.53
CA THR A 842 -3.56 -14.96 33.87
C THR A 842 -3.28 -15.86 32.67
N PHE A 843 -3.13 -15.24 31.51
CA PHE A 843 -2.84 -15.90 30.23
C PHE A 843 -1.39 -15.60 29.84
N ARG A 844 -0.66 -16.62 29.37
CA ARG A 844 0.80 -16.55 29.09
C ARG A 844 1.18 -17.49 27.94
N SER A 845 2.40 -17.34 27.42
CA SER A 845 2.94 -18.21 26.38
C SER A 845 2.76 -19.68 26.78
N ALA A 846 2.33 -20.50 25.83
CA ALA A 846 1.96 -21.88 26.10
C ALA A 846 2.36 -22.81 24.96
N TYR A 847 2.63 -24.07 25.31
CA TYR A 847 2.67 -25.17 24.37
C TYR A 847 1.30 -25.86 24.34
N PHE A 848 0.91 -26.39 23.19
CA PHE A 848 -0.32 -27.18 23.08
C PHE A 848 -0.05 -28.44 22.26
N ALA A 849 -0.81 -29.50 22.54
CA ALA A 849 -0.72 -30.74 21.76
C ALA A 849 -2.08 -31.20 21.26
N LEU A 850 -2.12 -31.59 20.00
CA LEU A 850 -3.29 -32.11 19.30
C LEU A 850 -2.99 -33.53 18.84
N ASP A 851 -3.97 -34.42 18.99
CA ASP A 851 -4.03 -35.67 18.23
C ASP A 851 -4.56 -35.35 16.82
N ILE A 852 -3.70 -35.60 15.84
CA ILE A 852 -3.95 -35.38 14.41
C ILE A 852 -3.90 -36.69 13.63
N THR A 853 -4.07 -37.82 14.32
CA THR A 853 -4.07 -39.15 13.70
C THR A 853 -5.15 -39.27 12.62
N VAL A 854 -6.30 -38.63 12.85
CA VAL A 854 -7.38 -38.47 11.87
C VAL A 854 -7.48 -36.98 11.51
N PRO A 855 -7.01 -36.57 10.32
CA PRO A 855 -6.91 -35.16 9.94
C PRO A 855 -8.20 -34.35 10.04
N GLN A 856 -9.37 -34.96 9.81
CA GLN A 856 -10.66 -34.27 9.79
C GLN A 856 -11.26 -34.07 11.19
N ASN A 857 -10.72 -34.76 12.19
CA ASN A 857 -11.26 -34.76 13.55
C ASN A 857 -10.13 -34.59 14.59
N PRO A 858 -9.46 -33.42 14.60
CA PRO A 858 -8.40 -33.16 15.56
C PRO A 858 -8.95 -33.13 16.99
N LYS A 859 -8.18 -33.65 17.95
CA LYS A 859 -8.53 -33.60 19.37
C LYS A 859 -7.43 -32.90 20.15
N LEU A 860 -7.80 -31.92 20.97
CA LEU A 860 -6.85 -31.30 21.89
C LEU A 860 -6.54 -32.27 23.04
N LEU A 861 -5.25 -32.55 23.25
CA LEU A 861 -4.77 -33.41 24.33
C LEU A 861 -4.53 -32.59 25.59
N TRP A 862 -3.84 -31.46 25.44
CA TRP A 862 -3.53 -30.54 26.54
C TRP A 862 -3.01 -29.21 26.00
N GLU A 863 -3.08 -28.20 26.84
CA GLU A 863 -2.36 -26.94 26.71
C GLU A 863 -1.60 -26.68 28.02
N PHE A 864 -0.32 -26.35 27.92
CA PHE A 864 0.59 -26.24 29.05
C PHE A 864 1.21 -24.85 29.13
N THR A 865 1.02 -24.21 30.29
CA THR A 865 1.70 -22.98 30.69
C THR A 865 2.04 -23.06 32.17
N ASP A 866 3.10 -22.37 32.61
CA ASP A 866 3.52 -22.31 34.01
C ASP A 866 4.02 -20.90 34.35
N SER A 867 4.00 -20.52 35.62
CA SER A 867 4.52 -19.21 36.05
C SER A 867 6.03 -19.04 35.88
N ASN A 868 6.77 -20.15 35.79
CA ASN A 868 8.20 -20.20 35.48
C ASN A 868 8.49 -20.46 33.99
N LEU A 869 7.44 -20.56 33.16
CA LEU A 869 7.58 -20.67 31.72
C LEU A 869 7.67 -19.26 31.13
N GLY A 870 8.79 -18.98 30.46
CA GLY A 870 8.99 -17.78 29.67
C GLY A 870 8.32 -17.89 28.29
N PHE A 871 8.85 -17.18 27.31
CA PHE A 871 8.40 -17.33 25.93
C PHE A 871 8.74 -18.72 25.38
N THR A 872 7.77 -19.38 24.73
CA THR A 872 7.86 -20.78 24.23
C THR A 872 8.74 -20.92 22.98
N THR A 873 9.96 -20.39 23.06
CA THR A 873 10.96 -20.30 21.98
C THR A 873 11.73 -21.59 21.76
N CYS A 874 11.78 -22.49 22.75
CA CYS A 874 12.46 -23.76 22.63
C CYS A 874 11.67 -24.71 21.73
N TYR A 875 12.33 -25.32 20.75
CA TYR A 875 11.71 -26.38 19.95
C TYR A 875 11.59 -27.65 20.80
N PRO A 876 10.39 -28.22 20.96
CA PRO A 876 10.17 -29.38 21.83
C PRO A 876 10.83 -30.65 21.28
N SER A 877 11.03 -31.64 22.15
CA SER A 877 11.51 -32.97 21.80
C SER A 877 10.77 -34.06 22.57
N ILE A 878 10.51 -35.19 21.92
CA ILE A 878 9.80 -36.32 22.49
C ILE A 878 10.81 -37.40 22.89
N VAL A 879 10.67 -37.89 24.11
CA VAL A 879 11.56 -38.90 24.70
C VAL A 879 10.74 -40.09 25.16
N LYS A 880 11.11 -41.29 24.70
CA LYS A 880 10.56 -42.57 25.21
C LYS A 880 11.50 -43.13 26.27
N ILE A 881 10.99 -43.33 27.49
CA ILE A 881 11.72 -43.98 28.59
C ILE A 881 10.92 -45.21 29.02
N SER A 882 11.44 -46.40 28.71
CA SER A 882 10.69 -47.66 28.83
C SER A 882 9.34 -47.56 28.07
N ASP A 883 8.21 -47.78 28.73
CA ASP A 883 6.88 -47.71 28.12
C ASP A 883 6.21 -46.33 28.23
N LYS A 884 6.91 -45.31 28.75
CA LYS A 884 6.36 -43.97 28.93
C LYS A 884 6.96 -42.98 27.95
N TRP A 885 6.11 -42.07 27.48
CA TRP A 885 6.47 -40.98 26.59
C TRP A 885 6.49 -39.66 27.36
N PHE A 886 7.51 -38.87 27.13
CA PHE A 886 7.72 -37.58 27.76
C PHE A 886 7.96 -36.52 26.70
N LEU A 887 7.46 -35.32 26.95
CA LEU A 887 7.79 -34.13 26.19
C LEU A 887 8.81 -33.32 26.99
N ALA A 888 9.91 -32.93 26.35
CA ALA A 888 10.96 -32.14 26.94
C ALA A 888 11.16 -30.85 26.13
N PHE A 889 11.21 -29.72 26.83
CA PHE A 889 11.53 -28.41 26.29
C PHE A 889 12.20 -27.57 27.38
N GLY A 890 13.00 -26.58 26.99
CA GLY A 890 13.53 -25.59 27.92
C GLY A 890 12.43 -24.65 28.41
N SER A 891 12.63 -24.03 29.58
CA SER A 891 11.66 -23.10 30.16
C SER A 891 11.49 -21.79 29.37
N GLY A 892 12.34 -21.55 28.37
CA GLY A 892 12.35 -20.30 27.61
C GLY A 892 12.90 -19.10 28.41
N PRO A 893 13.23 -18.00 27.72
CA PRO A 893 13.65 -16.73 28.33
C PRO A 893 12.49 -15.90 28.87
#